data_AF-A0A7Y5GTJ5-F1
#
_entry.id   AF-A0A7Y5GTJ5-F1
#
_cell.length_a   1.000
_cell.length_b   1.000
_cell.length_c   1.000
_cell.angle_alpha   90.00
_cell.angle_beta   90.00
_cell.angle_gamma   90.00
#
_symmetry.space_group_name_H-M   'P 1'
#
loop_
_entity.id
_entity.type
_entity.pdbx_description
1 polymer ?
#
loop_
_entity_poly.entity_id
_entity_poly.type
_entity_poly.pdbx_seq_one_letter_code
_entity_poly.pdbx_strand_id
1 'polypeptide(L)'
;MAKQVDKKSRIISGSNALITLLAAIGILILINFFVAPHFFARADLTQNKIHTLSEASKSAVQALDDLTVRVFISEPLPDSVKLGYGQNRTLRGADLKLRDILEEYKAFSDGRMSISYVTDNVEAEAEKAKLTLFTSEEAKVDKGRLEFERYALGATFHYKNVKEVYPLAIDPATFEFDITKILVRLKDKYEKSLLMKDMLSKGKEVFDAVESCNKAVQATVKDDADGGEDGLKGLMAAAEQRTKDITEMRSKKPEIEKSCQLAKDKMAAHNADLRKHKNEYVEILLGDIDQFMETLDAFLKALDSTEAADATVATELRTVIDTVFKEVDNDHNNLVNSPGQKRIGFVCGHGEFCPFANDEQLVRPEMAALLGQNNPMTQQIIGQAQQIEQIINQINQGINQNLFKRNGFDIAKIDLNNQVPDDIEALVLFGPTQKLNDRELFELDQFAMRGKSIVVLSNVWDISVLNIKPGANLGDEPDMEYTAITENPHNLNDFLTHFGITIQNDLIMEPVSHDPIVLTVTTGPANSRLRWQTQRAFPYPLLPSFDNLNSEHVLLRGVDNLTLPYVSSIRIDAQKQPGVTADVLVQSSANAVVRDAAGISSGGLPLLPPETINIARSSQATGVVPVAVLVTGEAASAFVGKTIPTKPTAEDATEEDKKKAADEDKARKIVEKGTIRILVIASNLGIGGINAKDILAGFDMSKVAQGGMNFINELQNYQAKYQNWQLRITQIRETVEDNLRLLFNIMDWGVQNDALVQIRSKGYLHRPLKNVTETTQSITKYANIIGVPFLFVLFGVGAMAVRKSRKSRLSV
;
A
#
# COMPACT_ATOMS: atom_id res chain seq x y z
N MET A 1 -48.98 -63.50 52.06
CA MET A 1 -49.29 -62.76 50.82
C MET A 1 -48.69 -61.36 50.92
N ALA A 2 -47.43 -61.15 50.50
CA ALA A 2 -46.78 -59.83 50.57
C ALA A 2 -45.64 -59.70 49.54
N LYS A 3 -45.87 -60.16 48.31
CA LYS A 3 -44.86 -60.17 47.24
C LYS A 3 -45.32 -59.47 45.96
N GLN A 4 -46.25 -58.51 46.06
CA GLN A 4 -46.86 -57.88 44.87
C GLN A 4 -46.96 -56.34 44.90
N VAL A 5 -46.39 -55.65 45.88
CA VAL A 5 -46.54 -54.17 45.98
C VAL A 5 -45.35 -53.38 45.42
N ASP A 6 -44.14 -53.96 45.29
CA ASP A 6 -42.94 -53.12 45.06
C ASP A 6 -42.43 -53.04 43.60
N LYS A 7 -43.20 -53.52 42.62
CA LYS A 7 -42.86 -53.37 41.19
C LYS A 7 -43.54 -52.17 40.51
N LYS A 8 -44.58 -51.60 41.13
CA LYS A 8 -45.36 -50.48 40.56
C LYS A 8 -44.74 -49.10 40.83
N SER A 9 -43.88 -48.95 41.84
CA SER A 9 -43.27 -47.66 42.22
C SER A 9 -42.03 -47.27 41.40
N ARG A 10 -41.29 -48.24 40.83
CA ARG A 10 -40.11 -47.99 39.97
C ARG A 10 -40.44 -47.64 38.51
N ILE A 11 -41.62 -48.02 38.02
CA ILE A 11 -42.03 -47.73 36.63
C ILE A 11 -42.58 -46.30 36.52
N ILE A 12 -43.27 -45.81 37.55
CA ILE A 12 -43.87 -44.46 37.55
C ILE A 12 -42.80 -43.36 37.67
N SER A 13 -41.70 -43.60 38.39
CA SER A 13 -40.60 -42.64 38.52
C SER A 13 -39.72 -42.57 37.25
N GLY A 14 -39.61 -43.66 36.47
CA GLY A 14 -38.94 -43.66 35.16
C GLY A 14 -39.76 -42.99 34.05
N SER A 15 -41.08 -43.19 34.04
CA SER A 15 -41.97 -42.53 33.06
C SER A 15 -42.06 -41.02 33.27
N ASN A 16 -42.11 -40.54 34.52
CA ASN A 16 -42.10 -39.10 34.78
C ASN A 16 -40.78 -38.45 34.37
N ALA A 17 -39.65 -39.11 34.60
CA ALA A 17 -38.34 -38.63 34.17
C ALA A 17 -38.24 -38.53 32.63
N LEU A 18 -38.74 -39.54 31.91
CA LEU A 18 -38.76 -39.55 30.45
C LEU A 18 -39.69 -38.46 29.88
N ILE A 19 -40.87 -38.28 30.47
CA ILE A 19 -41.82 -37.23 30.05
C ILE A 19 -41.25 -35.84 30.33
N THR A 20 -40.60 -35.62 31.48
CA THR A 20 -39.93 -34.33 31.76
C THR A 20 -38.74 -34.09 30.83
N LEU A 21 -37.99 -35.12 30.46
CA LEU A 21 -36.88 -35.01 29.52
C LEU A 21 -37.39 -34.65 28.12
N LEU A 22 -38.43 -35.35 27.64
CA LEU A 22 -39.04 -35.08 26.34
C LEU A 22 -39.72 -33.72 26.30
N ALA A 23 -40.38 -33.29 27.38
CA ALA A 23 -40.95 -31.96 27.50
C ALA A 23 -39.86 -30.87 27.53
N ALA A 24 -38.76 -31.09 28.24
CA ALA A 24 -37.63 -30.15 28.25
C ALA A 24 -36.96 -30.05 26.87
N ILE A 25 -36.77 -31.17 26.17
CA ILE A 25 -36.27 -31.19 24.79
C ILE A 25 -37.26 -30.48 23.86
N GLY A 26 -38.55 -30.75 23.99
CA GLY A 26 -39.60 -30.08 23.21
C GLY A 26 -39.66 -28.58 23.45
N ILE A 27 -39.52 -28.13 24.69
CA ILE A 27 -39.42 -26.70 25.05
C ILE A 27 -38.15 -26.09 24.46
N LEU A 28 -37.01 -26.78 24.53
CA LEU A 28 -35.77 -26.30 23.90
C LEU A 28 -35.89 -26.20 22.38
N ILE A 29 -36.55 -27.15 21.72
CA ILE A 29 -36.83 -27.09 20.29
C ILE A 29 -37.78 -25.94 19.97
N LEU A 30 -38.85 -25.73 20.75
CA LEU A 30 -39.78 -24.61 20.56
C LEU A 30 -39.11 -23.27 20.81
N ILE A 31 -38.29 -23.14 21.85
CA ILE A 31 -37.49 -21.94 22.10
C ILE A 31 -36.55 -21.71 20.92
N ASN A 32 -35.83 -22.73 20.47
CA ASN A 32 -34.93 -22.58 19.33
C ASN A 32 -35.69 -22.25 18.03
N PHE A 33 -36.91 -22.75 17.83
CA PHE A 33 -37.69 -22.51 16.62
C PHE A 33 -38.42 -21.15 16.63
N PHE A 34 -38.94 -20.72 17.77
CA PHE A 34 -39.72 -19.47 17.90
C PHE A 34 -38.88 -18.26 18.35
N VAL A 35 -37.87 -18.47 19.20
CA VAL A 35 -37.03 -17.39 19.74
C VAL A 35 -35.85 -17.09 18.81
N ALA A 36 -35.22 -18.10 18.18
CA ALA A 36 -34.06 -17.85 17.33
C ALA A 36 -34.30 -16.91 16.12
N PRO A 37 -35.48 -16.89 15.46
CA PRO A 37 -35.73 -15.95 14.38
C PRO A 37 -36.13 -14.53 14.85
N HIS A 38 -36.57 -14.36 16.11
CA HIS A 38 -37.18 -13.12 16.60
C HIS A 38 -36.40 -12.43 17.74
N PHE A 39 -35.50 -13.14 18.40
CA PHE A 39 -34.74 -12.67 19.55
C PHE A 39 -33.27 -13.07 19.39
N PHE A 40 -32.48 -12.20 18.77
CA PHE A 40 -31.05 -12.43 18.55
C PHE A 40 -30.25 -11.98 19.78
N ALA A 41 -30.16 -12.84 20.80
CA ALA A 41 -29.28 -12.62 21.94
C ALA A 41 -28.11 -13.61 21.91
N ARG A 42 -26.98 -13.20 21.32
CA ARG A 42 -25.71 -13.95 21.36
C ARG A 42 -24.83 -13.35 22.46
N ALA A 43 -24.35 -14.19 23.37
CA ALA A 43 -23.38 -13.80 24.38
C ALA A 43 -21.98 -14.22 23.92
N ASP A 44 -21.14 -13.26 23.57
CA ASP A 44 -19.74 -13.51 23.23
C ASP A 44 -18.88 -13.50 24.50
N LEU A 45 -18.29 -14.67 24.80
CA LEU A 45 -17.44 -14.91 25.97
C LEU A 45 -15.94 -14.78 25.64
N THR A 46 -15.59 -14.38 24.42
CA THR A 46 -14.19 -14.17 24.04
C THR A 46 -13.64 -12.91 24.71
N GLN A 47 -12.34 -12.94 25.07
CA GLN A 47 -11.68 -11.85 25.81
C GLN A 47 -11.83 -10.49 25.11
N ASN A 48 -11.87 -10.48 23.78
CA ASN A 48 -11.94 -9.27 22.96
C ASN A 48 -13.28 -9.11 22.22
N LYS A 49 -14.31 -9.92 22.54
CA LYS A 49 -15.61 -9.89 21.86
C LYS A 49 -15.51 -9.95 20.31
N ILE A 50 -14.74 -10.92 19.81
CA ILE A 50 -14.38 -11.06 18.37
C ILE A 50 -15.55 -11.55 17.49
N HIS A 51 -16.63 -12.02 18.11
CA HIS A 51 -17.85 -12.52 17.47
C HIS A 51 -19.05 -11.62 17.79
N THR A 52 -18.82 -10.34 18.11
CA THR A 52 -19.86 -9.34 18.29
C THR A 52 -19.41 -8.04 17.65
N LEU A 53 -20.27 -7.48 16.80
CA LEU A 53 -20.02 -6.16 16.20
C LEU A 53 -19.70 -5.10 17.26
N SER A 54 -18.69 -4.29 16.98
CA SER A 54 -18.37 -3.10 17.77
C SER A 54 -19.49 -2.06 17.71
N GLU A 55 -19.48 -1.13 18.65
CA GLU A 55 -20.41 0.01 18.63
C GLU A 55 -20.18 0.92 17.40
N ALA A 56 -18.95 1.02 16.92
CA ALA A 56 -18.62 1.74 15.69
C ALA A 56 -19.25 1.06 14.46
N SER A 57 -19.17 -0.27 14.35
CA SER A 57 -19.78 -1.04 13.26
C SER A 57 -21.30 -0.95 13.26
N LYS A 58 -21.92 -1.06 14.45
CA LYS A 58 -23.38 -0.86 14.61
C LYS A 58 -23.79 0.56 14.19
N SER A 59 -23.07 1.57 14.67
CA SER A 59 -23.35 2.97 14.32
C SER A 59 -23.18 3.24 12.83
N ALA A 60 -22.18 2.61 12.18
CA ALA A 60 -21.91 2.79 10.76
C ALA A 60 -23.04 2.23 9.88
N VAL A 61 -23.53 1.01 10.16
CA VAL A 61 -24.65 0.43 9.39
C VAL A 61 -25.96 1.15 9.67
N GLN A 62 -26.19 1.57 10.92
CA GLN A 62 -27.36 2.36 11.29
C GLN A 62 -27.33 3.80 10.76
N ALA A 63 -26.20 4.27 10.23
CA ALA A 63 -26.14 5.60 9.61
C ALA A 63 -26.61 5.59 8.15
N LEU A 64 -26.85 4.42 7.56
CA LEU A 64 -27.26 4.22 6.18
C LEU A 64 -28.70 3.70 6.14
N ASP A 65 -29.59 4.40 5.45
CA ASP A 65 -31.05 4.14 5.41
C ASP A 65 -31.50 3.19 4.29
N ASP A 66 -30.72 3.05 3.22
CA ASP A 66 -31.01 2.19 2.05
C ASP A 66 -29.71 1.59 1.48
N LEU A 67 -29.17 0.60 2.19
CA LEU A 67 -27.92 -0.07 1.85
C LEU A 67 -28.20 -1.39 1.15
N THR A 68 -27.73 -1.55 -0.08
CA THR A 68 -27.82 -2.82 -0.83
C THR A 68 -26.43 -3.42 -1.01
N VAL A 69 -26.23 -4.67 -0.57
CA VAL A 69 -24.96 -5.39 -0.68
C VAL A 69 -25.09 -6.54 -1.67
N ARG A 70 -24.32 -6.48 -2.77
CA ARG A 70 -24.22 -7.60 -3.73
C ARG A 70 -22.96 -8.40 -3.44
N VAL A 71 -23.09 -9.68 -3.14
CA VAL A 71 -21.99 -10.56 -2.73
C VAL A 71 -21.65 -11.54 -3.86
N PHE A 72 -20.35 -11.70 -4.12
CA PHE A 72 -19.80 -12.53 -5.19
C PHE A 72 -18.89 -13.59 -4.55
N ILE A 73 -19.28 -14.86 -4.68
CA ILE A 73 -18.55 -16.00 -4.13
C ILE A 73 -18.53 -17.09 -5.20
N SER A 74 -17.36 -17.38 -5.75
CA SER A 74 -17.15 -18.54 -6.62
C SER A 74 -17.19 -19.83 -5.78
N GLU A 75 -17.94 -20.83 -6.22
CA GLU A 75 -18.05 -22.12 -5.52
C GLU A 75 -17.65 -23.27 -6.48
N PRO A 76 -16.75 -24.19 -6.08
CA PRO A 76 -16.01 -24.25 -4.81
C PRO A 76 -14.79 -23.32 -4.77
N LEU A 77 -14.46 -22.77 -3.58
CA LEU A 77 -13.23 -22.02 -3.36
C LEU A 77 -12.01 -22.96 -3.18
N PRO A 78 -10.79 -22.54 -3.59
CA PRO A 78 -9.57 -23.29 -3.34
C PRO A 78 -9.19 -23.28 -1.85
N ASP A 79 -8.47 -24.32 -1.39
CA ASP A 79 -8.03 -24.44 0.01
C ASP A 79 -7.03 -23.35 0.41
N SER A 80 -6.14 -22.96 -0.50
CA SER A 80 -5.17 -21.88 -0.31
C SER A 80 -4.93 -21.07 -1.56
N VAL A 81 -4.50 -19.82 -1.36
CA VAL A 81 -4.14 -18.89 -2.43
C VAL A 81 -2.77 -18.30 -2.14
N LYS A 82 -1.95 -18.18 -3.19
CA LYS A 82 -0.75 -17.36 -3.21
C LYS A 82 -1.14 -15.93 -3.53
N LEU A 83 -1.03 -15.06 -2.54
CA LEU A 83 -1.08 -13.63 -2.79
C LEU A 83 0.27 -13.18 -3.35
N GLY A 84 0.29 -12.01 -3.99
CA GLY A 84 1.55 -11.36 -4.36
C GLY A 84 2.53 -11.34 -3.18
N TYR A 85 3.83 -11.37 -3.47
CA TYR A 85 4.92 -11.40 -2.47
C TYR A 85 5.03 -12.71 -1.66
N GLY A 86 4.66 -13.86 -2.25
CA GLY A 86 5.02 -15.19 -1.71
C GLY A 86 4.23 -15.65 -0.47
N GLN A 87 3.16 -14.94 -0.09
CA GLN A 87 2.35 -15.27 1.09
C GLN A 87 1.27 -16.30 0.74
N ASN A 88 1.35 -17.50 1.34
CA ASN A 88 0.30 -18.51 1.27
C ASN A 88 -0.78 -18.24 2.32
N ARG A 89 -2.06 -18.15 1.90
CA ARG A 89 -3.20 -17.96 2.80
C ARG A 89 -4.21 -19.10 2.63
N THR A 90 -4.66 -19.66 3.74
CA THR A 90 -5.75 -20.65 3.77
C THR A 90 -7.09 -19.94 3.67
N LEU A 91 -7.92 -20.30 2.70
CA LEU A 91 -9.27 -19.74 2.49
C LEU A 91 -10.40 -20.58 3.09
N ARG A 92 -10.06 -21.69 3.75
CA ARG A 92 -11.05 -22.62 4.30
C ARG A 92 -12.08 -21.93 5.20
N GLY A 93 -13.33 -21.89 4.73
CA GLY A 93 -14.46 -21.27 5.44
C GLY A 93 -14.49 -19.73 5.40
N ALA A 94 -13.72 -19.09 4.53
CA ALA A 94 -13.76 -17.63 4.34
C ALA A 94 -15.10 -17.18 3.74
N ASP A 95 -15.66 -17.96 2.82
CA ASP A 95 -17.01 -17.81 2.26
C ASP A 95 -18.08 -17.80 3.35
N LEU A 96 -18.08 -18.79 4.24
CA LEU A 96 -19.05 -18.91 5.33
C LEU A 96 -18.92 -17.74 6.30
N LYS A 97 -17.70 -17.38 6.68
CA LYS A 97 -17.45 -16.25 7.60
C LYS A 97 -17.88 -14.91 7.00
N LEU A 98 -17.71 -14.71 5.70
CA LEU A 98 -18.16 -13.50 5.01
C LEU A 98 -19.69 -13.42 4.99
N ARG A 99 -20.37 -14.55 4.72
CA ARG A 99 -21.83 -14.63 4.79
C ARG A 99 -22.34 -14.33 6.21
N ASP A 100 -21.72 -14.95 7.22
CA ASP A 100 -22.11 -14.80 8.62
C ASP A 100 -21.98 -13.35 9.10
N ILE A 101 -20.86 -12.69 8.81
CA ILE A 101 -20.65 -11.31 9.28
C ILE A 101 -21.59 -10.32 8.57
N LEU A 102 -21.86 -10.50 7.27
CA LEU A 102 -22.80 -9.64 6.54
C LEU A 102 -24.24 -9.80 7.06
N GLU A 103 -24.67 -11.02 7.37
CA GLU A 103 -25.97 -11.24 8.02
C GLU A 103 -26.03 -10.62 9.43
N GLU A 104 -24.91 -10.58 10.17
CA GLU A 104 -24.83 -9.85 11.44
C GLU A 104 -25.04 -8.33 11.24
N TYR A 105 -24.36 -7.72 10.26
CA TYR A 105 -24.60 -6.30 9.90
C TYR A 105 -26.06 -6.03 9.53
N LYS A 106 -26.66 -6.92 8.73
CA LYS A 106 -28.07 -6.81 8.34
C LYS A 106 -29.00 -6.90 9.54
N ALA A 107 -28.75 -7.81 10.48
CA ALA A 107 -29.54 -7.93 11.70
C ALA A 107 -29.52 -6.65 12.56
N PHE A 108 -28.38 -5.95 12.64
CA PHE A 108 -28.23 -4.68 13.38
C PHE A 108 -28.62 -3.43 12.57
N SER A 109 -28.96 -3.57 11.29
CA SER A 109 -29.34 -2.47 10.42
C SER A 109 -30.78 -1.95 10.62
N ASP A 110 -31.60 -2.62 11.45
CA ASP A 110 -33.03 -2.34 11.60
C ASP A 110 -33.83 -2.39 10.27
N GLY A 111 -33.45 -3.30 9.37
CA GLY A 111 -34.12 -3.48 8.07
C GLY A 111 -33.68 -2.50 6.98
N ARG A 112 -32.65 -1.68 7.23
CA ARG A 112 -32.08 -0.70 6.28
C ARG A 112 -31.04 -1.30 5.33
N MET A 113 -30.63 -2.54 5.56
CA MET A 113 -29.65 -3.26 4.74
C MET A 113 -30.29 -4.48 4.06
N SER A 114 -30.07 -4.61 2.76
CA SER A 114 -30.42 -5.79 1.97
C SER A 114 -29.17 -6.48 1.42
N ILE A 115 -29.21 -7.81 1.30
CA ILE A 115 -28.11 -8.62 0.77
C ILE A 115 -28.63 -9.45 -0.40
N SER A 116 -27.93 -9.40 -1.52
CA SER A 116 -28.18 -10.25 -2.70
C SER A 116 -26.93 -11.02 -3.08
N TYR A 117 -27.06 -12.30 -3.40
CA TYR A 117 -25.96 -13.15 -3.84
C TYR A 117 -26.02 -13.34 -5.34
N VAL A 118 -24.90 -13.17 -6.03
CA VAL A 118 -24.78 -13.45 -7.46
C VAL A 118 -24.49 -14.94 -7.64
N THR A 119 -25.35 -15.64 -8.37
CA THR A 119 -25.23 -17.10 -8.61
C THR A 119 -24.78 -17.45 -10.02
N ASP A 120 -25.08 -16.59 -10.99
CA ASP A 120 -24.84 -16.86 -12.41
C ASP A 120 -23.65 -16.05 -12.92
N ASN A 121 -22.70 -16.70 -13.60
CA ASN A 121 -21.50 -16.09 -14.17
C ASN A 121 -20.74 -15.18 -13.18
N VAL A 122 -20.50 -15.71 -11.96
CA VAL A 122 -19.96 -14.94 -10.84
C VAL A 122 -18.66 -14.23 -11.20
N GLU A 123 -17.73 -14.91 -11.87
CA GLU A 123 -16.42 -14.38 -12.24
C GLU A 123 -16.55 -13.20 -13.21
N ALA A 124 -17.39 -13.34 -14.24
CA ALA A 124 -17.60 -12.30 -15.24
C ALA A 124 -18.33 -11.08 -14.65
N GLU A 125 -19.32 -11.30 -13.80
CA GLU A 125 -20.03 -10.20 -13.10
C GLU A 125 -19.15 -9.54 -12.04
N ALA A 126 -18.27 -10.30 -11.38
CA ALA A 126 -17.28 -9.77 -10.43
C ALA A 126 -16.24 -8.90 -11.14
N GLU A 127 -15.74 -9.31 -12.31
CA GLU A 127 -14.82 -8.53 -13.13
C GLU A 127 -15.47 -7.20 -13.59
N LYS A 128 -16.72 -7.24 -14.07
CA LYS A 128 -17.50 -6.03 -14.38
C LYS A 128 -17.72 -5.14 -13.16
N ALA A 129 -17.89 -5.74 -11.99
CA ALA A 129 -18.03 -5.04 -10.72
C ALA A 129 -16.68 -4.55 -10.15
N LYS A 130 -15.56 -4.76 -10.87
CA LYS A 130 -14.19 -4.38 -10.51
C LYS A 130 -13.68 -5.07 -9.23
N LEU A 131 -14.11 -6.30 -8.98
CA LEU A 131 -13.53 -7.15 -7.95
C LEU A 131 -12.19 -7.73 -8.42
N THR A 132 -11.29 -7.99 -7.48
CA THR A 132 -10.01 -8.63 -7.77
C THR A 132 -10.21 -10.14 -7.83
N LEU A 133 -10.14 -10.69 -9.04
CA LEU A 133 -10.14 -12.13 -9.26
C LEU A 133 -8.77 -12.71 -8.88
N PHE A 134 -8.77 -13.87 -8.23
CA PHE A 134 -7.56 -14.59 -7.83
C PHE A 134 -7.54 -16.00 -8.41
N THR A 135 -6.36 -16.60 -8.51
CA THR A 135 -6.17 -17.92 -9.15
C THR A 135 -5.73 -18.99 -8.16
N SER A 136 -6.06 -20.25 -8.46
CA SER A 136 -5.55 -21.41 -7.72
C SER A 136 -4.05 -21.64 -7.96
N GLU A 137 -3.41 -22.40 -7.06
CA GLU A 137 -2.03 -22.89 -7.28
C GLU A 137 -1.97 -23.98 -8.37
N GLU A 138 -3.05 -24.75 -8.54
CA GLU A 138 -3.12 -25.84 -9.50
C GLU A 138 -3.55 -25.32 -10.87
N ALA A 139 -2.70 -25.50 -11.89
CA ALA A 139 -3.04 -25.26 -13.28
C ALA A 139 -3.74 -26.51 -13.85
N LYS A 140 -4.88 -26.31 -14.52
CA LYS A 140 -5.51 -27.36 -15.32
C LYS A 140 -4.93 -27.32 -16.72
N VAL A 141 -4.59 -28.48 -17.26
CA VAL A 141 -4.17 -28.59 -18.66
C VAL A 141 -5.43 -28.76 -19.50
N ASP A 142 -5.86 -27.71 -20.18
CA ASP A 142 -6.90 -27.78 -21.20
C ASP A 142 -6.27 -27.59 -22.59
N LYS A 143 -6.56 -28.52 -23.51
CA LYS A 143 -6.04 -28.51 -24.90
C LYS A 143 -4.53 -28.23 -25.05
N GLY A 144 -3.70 -28.66 -24.09
CA GLY A 144 -2.24 -28.46 -24.13
C GLY A 144 -1.77 -27.07 -23.67
N ARG A 145 -2.66 -26.21 -23.18
CA ARG A 145 -2.33 -24.95 -22.49
C ARG A 145 -2.54 -25.10 -20.99
N LEU A 146 -1.66 -24.48 -20.22
CA LEU A 146 -1.82 -24.33 -18.77
C LEU A 146 -2.80 -23.18 -18.54
N GLU A 147 -4.00 -23.49 -18.04
CA GLU A 147 -4.99 -22.49 -17.63
C GLU A 147 -5.22 -22.56 -16.12
N PHE A 148 -5.20 -21.38 -15.48
CA PHE A 148 -5.48 -21.24 -14.06
C PHE A 148 -6.94 -20.81 -13.89
N GLU A 149 -7.71 -21.52 -13.07
CA GLU A 149 -9.08 -21.12 -12.74
C GLU A 149 -9.06 -19.81 -11.95
N ARG A 150 -9.95 -18.88 -12.33
CA ARG A 150 -10.14 -17.59 -11.66
C ARG A 150 -11.33 -17.72 -10.70
N TYR A 151 -11.18 -17.18 -9.49
CA TYR A 151 -12.20 -17.17 -8.44
C TYR A 151 -12.48 -15.75 -7.97
N ALA A 152 -13.71 -15.50 -7.54
CA ALA A 152 -14.16 -14.24 -6.95
C ALA A 152 -14.58 -14.46 -5.49
N LEU A 153 -14.12 -13.58 -4.59
CA LEU A 153 -14.58 -13.52 -3.21
C LEU A 153 -14.59 -12.05 -2.76
N GLY A 154 -15.76 -11.43 -2.77
CA GLY A 154 -15.91 -10.02 -2.43
C GLY A 154 -17.36 -9.55 -2.45
N ALA A 155 -17.55 -8.25 -2.30
CA ALA A 155 -18.88 -7.65 -2.29
C ALA A 155 -18.87 -6.22 -2.84
N THR A 156 -20.02 -5.75 -3.32
CA THR A 156 -20.24 -4.33 -3.63
C THR A 156 -21.33 -3.78 -2.73
N PHE A 157 -21.09 -2.60 -2.19
CA PHE A 157 -21.99 -1.90 -1.28
C PHE A 157 -22.54 -0.68 -2.02
N HIS A 158 -23.86 -0.62 -2.16
CA HIS A 158 -24.58 0.42 -2.88
C HIS A 158 -25.40 1.22 -1.88
N TYR A 159 -25.21 2.53 -1.87
CA TYR A 159 -25.96 3.46 -1.03
C TYR A 159 -26.42 4.63 -1.88
N LYS A 160 -27.73 4.74 -2.11
CA LYS A 160 -28.32 5.78 -2.96
C LYS A 160 -27.67 5.80 -4.34
N ASN A 161 -26.97 6.88 -4.70
CA ASN A 161 -26.29 7.05 -5.99
C ASN A 161 -24.77 6.79 -5.93
N VAL A 162 -24.25 6.30 -4.82
CA VAL A 162 -22.82 5.97 -4.66
C VAL A 162 -22.64 4.48 -4.39
N LYS A 163 -21.51 3.95 -4.85
CA LYS A 163 -21.10 2.57 -4.58
C LYS A 163 -19.65 2.52 -4.12
N GLU A 164 -19.35 1.49 -3.34
CA GLU A 164 -18.01 1.12 -2.91
C GLU A 164 -17.83 -0.39 -3.09
N VAL A 165 -16.60 -0.80 -3.39
CA VAL A 165 -16.27 -2.20 -3.70
C VAL A 165 -15.39 -2.74 -2.59
N TYR A 166 -15.71 -3.94 -2.10
CA TYR A 166 -14.82 -4.76 -1.30
C TYR A 166 -14.15 -5.77 -2.25
N PRO A 167 -12.97 -5.42 -2.81
CA PRO A 167 -12.43 -6.10 -3.98
C PRO A 167 -11.99 -7.54 -3.70
N LEU A 168 -11.55 -7.83 -2.47
CA LEU A 168 -11.03 -9.14 -2.09
C LEU A 168 -11.24 -9.39 -0.59
N ALA A 169 -12.10 -10.34 -0.23
CA ALA A 169 -12.50 -10.65 1.14
C ALA A 169 -11.92 -11.99 1.61
N ILE A 170 -10.59 -12.06 1.74
CA ILE A 170 -9.87 -13.32 2.02
C ILE A 170 -9.40 -13.50 3.47
N ASP A 171 -9.38 -12.43 4.28
CA ASP A 171 -8.96 -12.48 5.67
C ASP A 171 -10.15 -12.27 6.62
N PRO A 172 -10.73 -13.34 7.17
CA PRO A 172 -11.86 -13.22 8.08
C PRO A 172 -11.57 -12.41 9.35
N ALA A 173 -10.29 -12.24 9.72
CA ALA A 173 -9.91 -11.43 10.87
C ALA A 173 -10.08 -9.92 10.63
N THR A 174 -10.18 -9.48 9.37
CA THR A 174 -10.33 -8.06 8.99
C THR A 174 -11.73 -7.72 8.50
N PHE A 175 -12.61 -8.69 8.27
CA PHE A 175 -13.94 -8.43 7.68
C PHE A 175 -14.73 -7.33 8.41
N GLU A 176 -14.79 -7.33 9.75
CA GLU A 176 -15.52 -6.29 10.49
C GLU A 176 -14.96 -4.89 10.19
N PHE A 177 -13.63 -4.79 10.18
CA PHE A 177 -12.92 -3.55 9.92
C PHE A 177 -13.12 -3.07 8.48
N ASP A 178 -12.88 -3.94 7.49
CA ASP A 178 -12.98 -3.61 6.08
C ASP A 178 -14.41 -3.20 5.71
N ILE A 179 -15.40 -3.95 6.18
CA ILE A 179 -16.82 -3.62 5.97
C ILE A 179 -17.16 -2.29 6.63
N THR A 180 -16.80 -2.07 7.91
CA THR A 180 -17.10 -0.80 8.59
C THR A 180 -16.45 0.39 7.88
N LYS A 181 -15.19 0.25 7.45
CA LYS A 181 -14.45 1.27 6.69
C LYS A 181 -15.23 1.64 5.41
N ILE A 182 -15.74 0.64 4.69
CA ILE A 182 -16.56 0.84 3.49
C ILE A 182 -17.87 1.58 3.82
N LEU A 183 -18.57 1.20 4.89
CA LEU A 183 -19.84 1.85 5.28
C LEU A 183 -19.63 3.33 5.66
N VAL A 184 -18.58 3.64 6.43
CA VAL A 184 -18.22 5.02 6.77
C VAL A 184 -17.84 5.81 5.51
N ARG A 185 -17.03 5.22 4.63
CA ARG A 185 -16.65 5.84 3.35
C ARG A 185 -17.86 6.10 2.46
N LEU A 186 -18.81 5.17 2.36
CA LEU A 186 -20.03 5.35 1.58
C LEU A 186 -20.84 6.56 2.01
N LYS A 187 -20.97 6.76 3.33
CA LYS A 187 -21.68 7.92 3.87
C LYS A 187 -20.97 9.22 3.52
N ASP A 188 -19.66 9.32 3.80
CA ASP A 188 -18.87 10.53 3.52
C ASP A 188 -18.84 10.84 2.03
N LYS A 189 -18.67 9.81 1.19
CA LYS A 189 -18.72 9.93 -0.27
C LYS A 189 -20.08 10.45 -0.75
N TYR A 190 -21.19 9.93 -0.22
CA TYR A 190 -22.50 10.44 -0.55
C TYR A 190 -22.63 11.92 -0.18
N GLU A 191 -22.32 12.29 1.06
CA GLU A 191 -22.43 13.67 1.56
C GLU A 191 -21.58 14.65 0.74
N LYS A 192 -20.32 14.29 0.43
CA LYS A 192 -19.43 15.15 -0.38
C LYS A 192 -19.77 15.14 -1.86
N SER A 193 -20.32 14.05 -2.41
CA SER A 193 -20.77 14.01 -3.80
C SER A 193 -21.88 15.02 -4.08
N LEU A 194 -22.68 15.37 -3.07
CA LEU A 194 -23.71 16.41 -3.19
C LEU A 194 -23.10 17.79 -3.43
N LEU A 195 -21.93 18.09 -2.84
CA LEU A 195 -21.18 19.32 -3.05
C LEU A 195 -20.53 19.37 -4.44
N MET A 196 -20.23 18.20 -5.01
CA MET A 196 -19.57 18.06 -6.32
C MET A 196 -20.55 17.72 -7.46
N LYS A 197 -21.86 17.78 -7.23
CA LYS A 197 -22.87 17.28 -8.16
C LYS A 197 -22.73 17.86 -9.57
N ASP A 198 -22.50 19.16 -9.69
CA ASP A 198 -22.33 19.83 -10.98
C ASP A 198 -21.09 19.32 -11.73
N MET A 199 -19.97 19.24 -11.02
CA MET A 199 -18.70 18.73 -11.55
C MET A 199 -18.80 17.26 -11.99
N LEU A 200 -19.37 16.40 -11.15
CA LEU A 200 -19.53 14.98 -11.45
C LEU A 200 -20.49 14.74 -12.62
N SER A 201 -21.59 15.51 -12.69
CA SER A 201 -22.53 15.43 -13.81
C SER A 201 -21.89 15.85 -15.12
N LYS A 202 -21.22 17.00 -15.15
CA LYS A 202 -20.55 17.52 -16.34
C LYS A 202 -19.40 16.61 -16.77
N GLY A 203 -18.58 16.13 -15.82
CA GLY A 203 -17.51 15.19 -16.09
C GLY A 203 -18.04 13.87 -16.68
N LYS A 204 -19.18 13.37 -16.20
CA LYS A 204 -19.87 12.22 -16.78
C LYS A 204 -20.39 12.49 -18.19
N GLU A 205 -20.97 13.65 -18.46
CA GLU A 205 -21.43 14.00 -19.81
C GLU A 205 -20.29 14.05 -20.83
N VAL A 206 -19.13 14.60 -20.45
CA VAL A 206 -17.93 14.58 -21.29
C VAL A 206 -17.43 13.15 -21.48
N PHE A 207 -17.32 12.37 -20.41
CA PHE A 207 -16.89 10.98 -20.47
C PHE A 207 -17.80 10.10 -21.34
N ASP A 208 -19.13 10.17 -21.16
CA ASP A 208 -20.10 9.39 -21.95
C ASP A 208 -19.98 9.71 -23.45
N ALA A 209 -19.66 10.96 -23.81
CA ALA A 209 -19.43 11.36 -25.19
C ALA A 209 -18.11 10.80 -25.76
N VAL A 210 -17.03 10.80 -24.96
CA VAL A 210 -15.74 10.19 -25.32
C VAL A 210 -15.85 8.67 -25.42
N GLU A 211 -16.56 8.02 -24.50
CA GLU A 211 -16.85 6.58 -24.54
C GLU A 211 -17.64 6.22 -25.81
N SER A 212 -18.63 7.02 -26.17
CA SER A 212 -19.40 6.82 -27.41
C SER A 212 -18.53 6.94 -28.66
N CYS A 213 -17.60 7.91 -28.66
CA CYS A 213 -16.59 8.05 -29.72
C CYS A 213 -15.66 6.83 -29.78
N ASN A 214 -15.11 6.38 -28.65
CA ASN A 214 -14.25 5.19 -28.62
C ASN A 214 -14.99 3.92 -29.07
N LYS A 215 -16.25 3.73 -28.64
CA LYS A 215 -17.10 2.62 -29.12
C LYS A 215 -17.32 2.66 -30.63
N ALA A 216 -17.48 3.84 -31.22
CA ALA A 216 -17.58 3.98 -32.68
C ALA A 216 -16.28 3.58 -33.38
N VAL A 217 -15.11 3.89 -32.80
CA VAL A 217 -13.81 3.43 -33.30
C VAL A 217 -13.67 1.91 -33.16
N GLN A 218 -14.04 1.33 -32.03
CA GLN A 218 -13.95 -0.12 -31.78
C GLN A 218 -14.91 -0.94 -32.65
N ALA A 219 -16.12 -0.43 -32.93
CA ALA A 219 -17.12 -1.11 -33.75
C ALA A 219 -16.70 -1.29 -35.23
N THR A 220 -15.52 -0.84 -35.62
CA THR A 220 -14.97 -0.99 -36.97
C THR A 220 -14.35 -2.35 -37.26
N VAL A 221 -14.07 -3.19 -36.26
CA VAL A 221 -13.48 -4.53 -36.43
C VAL A 221 -14.03 -5.50 -35.38
N LYS A 222 -14.31 -6.74 -35.77
CA LYS A 222 -14.63 -7.82 -34.82
C LYS A 222 -13.33 -8.45 -34.32
N ASP A 223 -13.16 -8.54 -33.00
CA ASP A 223 -12.05 -9.28 -32.37
C ASP A 223 -12.22 -10.80 -32.56
N ASP A 224 -11.99 -11.29 -33.78
CA ASP A 224 -11.88 -12.72 -34.07
C ASP A 224 -10.39 -13.05 -34.31
N ALA A 225 -9.63 -13.25 -33.23
CA ALA A 225 -8.26 -13.72 -33.31
C ALA A 225 -7.99 -14.87 -32.33
N ASP A 226 -8.61 -16.02 -32.57
CA ASP A 226 -8.10 -17.29 -32.07
C ASP A 226 -6.93 -17.69 -33.00
N GLY A 227 -5.70 -17.47 -32.53
CA GLY A 227 -4.48 -17.64 -33.31
C GLY A 227 -4.23 -19.11 -33.69
N GLY A 228 -4.60 -19.48 -34.92
CA GLY A 228 -4.30 -20.77 -35.51
C GLY A 228 -2.82 -20.90 -35.92
N GLU A 229 -2.21 -22.00 -35.49
CA GLU A 229 -0.87 -22.49 -35.87
C GLU A 229 -0.75 -22.67 -37.39
N ASP A 230 -0.04 -21.78 -38.09
CA ASP A 230 0.82 -22.13 -39.25
C ASP A 230 1.53 -20.89 -39.83
N GLY A 231 2.87 -20.92 -39.94
CA GLY A 231 3.74 -19.78 -40.27
C GLY A 231 3.30 -18.82 -41.39
N LEU A 232 3.83 -18.95 -42.62
CA LEU A 232 3.64 -17.98 -43.71
C LEU A 232 2.15 -17.77 -44.10
N LYS A 233 1.29 -18.79 -43.87
CA LYS A 233 -0.16 -18.69 -44.08
C LYS A 233 -0.84 -17.80 -43.04
N GLY A 234 -0.46 -17.89 -41.77
CA GLY A 234 -0.95 -16.99 -40.72
C GLY A 234 -0.55 -15.54 -40.97
N LEU A 235 0.67 -15.30 -41.49
CA LEU A 235 1.13 -13.96 -41.87
C LEU A 235 0.37 -13.37 -43.07
N MET A 236 0.09 -14.18 -44.09
CA MET A 236 -0.71 -13.76 -45.25
C MET A 236 -2.18 -13.53 -44.88
N ALA A 237 -2.76 -14.39 -44.03
CA ALA A 237 -4.11 -14.21 -43.50
C ALA A 237 -4.22 -12.95 -42.62
N ALA A 238 -3.21 -12.66 -41.80
CA ALA A 238 -3.15 -11.44 -41.00
C ALA A 238 -3.01 -10.17 -41.87
N ALA A 239 -2.25 -10.22 -42.98
CA ALA A 239 -2.14 -9.10 -43.91
C ALA A 239 -3.45 -8.86 -44.70
N GLU A 240 -4.13 -9.93 -45.10
CA GLU A 240 -5.44 -9.84 -45.76
C GLU A 240 -6.52 -9.32 -44.79
N GLN A 241 -6.50 -9.77 -43.53
CA GLN A 241 -7.41 -9.28 -42.48
C GLN A 241 -7.19 -7.79 -42.20
N ARG A 242 -5.94 -7.32 -42.03
CA ARG A 242 -5.64 -5.88 -41.86
C ARG A 242 -6.19 -5.04 -43.01
N THR A 243 -6.09 -5.52 -44.24
CA THR A 243 -6.61 -4.80 -45.41
C THR A 243 -8.14 -4.68 -45.38
N LYS A 244 -8.84 -5.73 -44.92
CA LYS A 244 -10.30 -5.72 -44.71
C LYS A 244 -10.68 -4.76 -43.58
N ASP A 245 -9.98 -4.83 -42.45
CA ASP A 245 -10.18 -3.97 -41.29
C ASP A 245 -10.03 -2.48 -41.66
N ILE A 246 -8.99 -2.12 -42.42
CA ILE A 246 -8.76 -0.74 -42.89
C ILE A 246 -9.86 -0.26 -43.84
N THR A 247 -10.35 -1.15 -44.71
CA THR A 247 -11.44 -0.84 -45.64
C THR A 247 -12.75 -0.61 -44.87
N GLU A 248 -13.01 -1.43 -43.86
CA GLU A 248 -14.16 -1.26 -42.97
C GLU A 248 -14.06 0.03 -42.15
N MET A 249 -12.89 0.33 -41.58
CA MET A 249 -12.61 1.59 -40.87
C MET A 249 -12.86 2.82 -41.75
N ARG A 250 -12.36 2.83 -43.00
CA ARG A 250 -12.63 3.92 -43.95
C ARG A 250 -14.12 4.06 -44.26
N SER A 251 -14.85 2.96 -44.38
CA SER A 251 -16.30 2.98 -44.67
C SER A 251 -17.13 3.58 -43.52
N LYS A 252 -16.71 3.37 -42.28
CA LYS A 252 -17.38 3.88 -41.06
C LYS A 252 -16.85 5.24 -40.59
N LYS A 253 -15.82 5.80 -41.26
CA LYS A 253 -15.23 7.11 -40.92
C LYS A 253 -16.26 8.22 -40.65
N PRO A 254 -17.32 8.41 -41.46
CA PRO A 254 -18.33 9.45 -41.19
C PRO A 254 -19.12 9.24 -39.88
N GLU A 255 -19.32 7.98 -39.47
CA GLU A 255 -20.00 7.64 -38.20
C GLU A 255 -19.09 7.92 -37.00
N ILE A 256 -17.79 7.65 -37.15
CA ILE A 256 -16.76 7.96 -36.16
C ILE A 256 -16.65 9.48 -35.99
N GLU A 257 -16.48 10.23 -37.08
CA GLU A 257 -16.38 11.69 -37.07
C GLU A 257 -17.59 12.33 -36.39
N LYS A 258 -18.80 11.86 -36.68
CA LYS A 258 -20.03 12.34 -36.05
C LYS A 258 -20.06 12.06 -34.54
N SER A 259 -19.70 10.85 -34.12
CA SER A 259 -19.70 10.45 -32.71
C SER A 259 -18.65 11.21 -31.91
N CYS A 260 -17.49 11.46 -32.51
CA CYS A 260 -16.38 12.16 -31.87
C CYS A 260 -16.52 13.69 -31.91
N GLN A 261 -17.24 14.25 -32.88
CA GLN A 261 -17.61 15.66 -32.85
C GLN A 261 -18.48 15.99 -31.64
N LEU A 262 -19.40 15.09 -31.26
CA LEU A 262 -20.19 15.24 -30.03
C LEU A 262 -19.30 15.33 -28.79
N ALA A 263 -18.21 14.57 -28.74
CA ALA A 263 -17.23 14.63 -27.65
C ALA A 263 -16.51 15.98 -27.62
N LYS A 264 -16.06 16.50 -28.78
CA LYS A 264 -15.47 17.85 -28.90
C LYS A 264 -16.43 18.93 -28.42
N ASP A 265 -17.69 18.86 -28.84
CA ASP A 265 -18.72 19.86 -28.51
C ASP A 265 -19.02 19.85 -27.00
N LYS A 266 -19.17 18.67 -26.40
CA LYS A 266 -19.41 18.50 -24.96
C LYS A 266 -18.23 18.96 -24.13
N MET A 267 -17.01 18.63 -24.56
CA MET A 267 -15.79 19.10 -23.92
C MET A 267 -15.73 20.63 -23.95
N ALA A 268 -15.88 21.25 -25.12
CA ALA A 268 -15.87 22.71 -25.25
C ALA A 268 -16.96 23.40 -24.39
N ALA A 269 -18.15 22.81 -24.29
CA ALA A 269 -19.26 23.35 -23.50
C ALA A 269 -19.01 23.33 -21.99
N HIS A 270 -18.28 22.32 -21.48
CA HIS A 270 -18.11 22.11 -20.04
C HIS A 270 -16.71 22.44 -19.51
N ASN A 271 -15.71 22.60 -20.37
CA ASN A 271 -14.30 22.77 -20.00
C ASN A 271 -14.09 23.93 -19.01
N ALA A 272 -14.61 25.13 -19.32
CA ALA A 272 -14.45 26.31 -18.46
C ALA A 272 -15.08 26.12 -17.07
N ASP A 273 -16.24 25.47 -17.00
CA ASP A 273 -16.94 25.20 -15.73
C ASP A 273 -16.24 24.12 -14.89
N LEU A 274 -15.71 23.09 -15.55
CA LEU A 274 -14.96 22.02 -14.91
C LEU A 274 -13.66 22.57 -14.29
N ARG A 275 -12.91 23.39 -15.04
CA ARG A 275 -11.66 24.01 -14.57
C ARG A 275 -11.85 25.09 -13.51
N LYS A 276 -13.06 25.68 -13.39
CA LYS A 276 -13.37 26.71 -12.38
C LYS A 276 -13.08 26.28 -10.94
N HIS A 277 -13.21 24.98 -10.67
CA HIS A 277 -13.09 24.44 -9.32
C HIS A 277 -11.66 24.08 -8.91
N LYS A 278 -10.67 24.21 -9.83
CA LYS A 278 -9.26 23.85 -9.60
C LYS A 278 -9.09 22.47 -8.94
N ASN A 279 -9.83 21.50 -9.44
CA ASN A 279 -9.80 20.13 -8.93
C ASN A 279 -8.78 19.31 -9.75
N GLU A 280 -7.85 18.66 -9.07
CA GLU A 280 -6.77 17.92 -9.70
C GLU A 280 -7.27 16.75 -10.58
N TYR A 281 -8.26 15.99 -10.11
CA TYR A 281 -8.83 14.88 -10.89
C TYR A 281 -9.50 15.37 -12.18
N VAL A 282 -10.07 16.57 -12.16
CA VAL A 282 -10.65 17.18 -13.36
C VAL A 282 -9.56 17.58 -14.35
N GLU A 283 -8.47 18.18 -13.88
CA GLU A 283 -7.37 18.57 -14.78
C GLU A 283 -6.69 17.35 -15.41
N ILE A 284 -6.47 16.28 -14.65
CA ILE A 284 -5.91 15.03 -15.16
C ILE A 284 -6.86 14.42 -16.21
N LEU A 285 -8.15 14.27 -15.87
CA LEU A 285 -9.14 13.72 -16.79
C LEU A 285 -9.23 14.53 -18.10
N LEU A 286 -9.25 15.86 -18.02
CA LEU A 286 -9.29 16.71 -19.20
C LEU A 286 -8.02 16.61 -20.04
N GLY A 287 -6.85 16.48 -19.41
CA GLY A 287 -5.58 16.27 -20.11
C GLY A 287 -5.55 14.95 -20.89
N ASP A 288 -6.01 13.86 -20.29
CA ASP A 288 -6.08 12.55 -20.94
C ASP A 288 -7.12 12.52 -22.07
N ILE A 289 -8.23 13.25 -21.91
CA ILE A 289 -9.20 13.46 -22.99
C ILE A 289 -8.58 14.26 -24.12
N ASP A 290 -7.85 15.35 -23.84
CA ASP A 290 -7.15 16.14 -24.86
C ASP A 290 -6.18 15.23 -25.66
N GLN A 291 -5.39 14.40 -24.97
CA GLN A 291 -4.50 13.40 -25.60
C GLN A 291 -5.25 12.37 -26.45
N PHE A 292 -6.41 11.89 -25.97
CA PHE A 292 -7.27 10.98 -26.73
C PHE A 292 -7.76 11.64 -28.04
N MET A 293 -8.20 12.90 -27.96
CA MET A 293 -8.71 13.64 -29.12
C MET A 293 -7.59 13.95 -30.13
N GLU A 294 -6.38 14.28 -29.69
CA GLU A 294 -5.22 14.45 -30.58
C GLU A 294 -4.86 13.16 -31.31
N THR A 295 -4.85 12.03 -30.58
CA THR A 295 -4.57 10.71 -31.16
C THR A 295 -5.65 10.31 -32.17
N LEU A 296 -6.92 10.62 -31.88
CA LEU A 296 -8.03 10.42 -32.80
C LEU A 296 -7.90 11.25 -34.08
N ASP A 297 -7.53 12.53 -33.98
CA ASP A 297 -7.35 13.38 -35.16
C ASP A 297 -6.21 12.86 -36.05
N ALA A 298 -5.12 12.36 -35.46
CA ALA A 298 -4.07 11.66 -36.20
C ALA A 298 -4.57 10.38 -36.88
N PHE A 299 -5.43 9.59 -36.21
CA PHE A 299 -6.03 8.38 -36.76
C PHE A 299 -6.95 8.68 -37.94
N LEU A 300 -7.84 9.67 -37.81
CA LEU A 300 -8.74 10.09 -38.88
C LEU A 300 -7.96 10.59 -40.10
N LYS A 301 -6.87 11.33 -39.88
CA LYS A 301 -5.96 11.78 -40.94
C LYS A 301 -5.24 10.61 -41.63
N ALA A 302 -4.82 9.59 -40.88
CA ALA A 302 -4.22 8.39 -41.45
C ALA A 302 -5.22 7.59 -42.31
N LEU A 303 -6.50 7.56 -41.94
CA LEU A 303 -7.56 6.92 -42.74
C LEU A 303 -7.81 7.60 -44.08
N ASP A 304 -7.58 8.91 -44.19
CA ASP A 304 -7.74 9.69 -45.43
C ASP A 304 -6.69 9.37 -46.50
N SER A 305 -5.51 8.90 -46.09
CA SER A 305 -4.46 8.53 -47.02
C SER A 305 -4.73 7.18 -47.67
N THR A 306 -4.38 7.05 -48.95
CA THR A 306 -4.42 5.77 -49.69
C THR A 306 -3.11 4.98 -49.60
N GLU A 307 -2.08 5.51 -48.94
CA GLU A 307 -0.76 4.88 -48.86
C GLU A 307 -0.74 3.68 -47.90
N ALA A 308 0.03 2.65 -48.24
CA ALA A 308 0.16 1.44 -47.42
C ALA A 308 0.87 1.70 -46.07
N ALA A 309 1.77 2.70 -46.02
CA ALA A 309 2.42 3.13 -44.79
C ALA A 309 1.38 3.70 -43.80
N ASP A 310 0.49 4.58 -44.28
CA ASP A 310 -0.54 5.22 -43.45
C ASP A 310 -1.63 4.26 -43.00
N ALA A 311 -1.87 3.19 -43.77
CA ALA A 311 -2.76 2.10 -43.37
C ALA A 311 -2.22 1.34 -42.13
N THR A 312 -0.90 1.14 -42.06
CA THR A 312 -0.24 0.52 -40.90
C THR A 312 -0.31 1.46 -39.70
N VAL A 313 -0.04 2.76 -39.91
CA VAL A 313 -0.16 3.81 -38.89
C VAL A 313 -1.58 3.88 -38.33
N ALA A 314 -2.63 3.81 -39.16
CA ALA A 314 -4.01 3.81 -38.68
C ALA A 314 -4.33 2.61 -37.77
N THR A 315 -3.78 1.44 -38.07
CA THR A 315 -3.97 0.23 -37.25
C THR A 315 -3.27 0.34 -35.90
N GLU A 316 -2.05 0.89 -35.89
CA GLU A 316 -1.31 1.16 -34.64
C GLU A 316 -2.01 2.23 -33.80
N LEU A 317 -2.41 3.36 -34.41
CA LEU A 317 -3.12 4.44 -33.74
C LEU A 317 -4.45 3.98 -33.14
N ARG A 318 -5.18 3.04 -33.76
CA ARG A 318 -6.38 2.43 -33.15
C ARG A 318 -6.07 1.77 -31.81
N THR A 319 -4.95 1.06 -31.73
CA THR A 319 -4.51 0.39 -30.50
C THR A 319 -4.07 1.39 -29.44
N VAL A 320 -3.41 2.48 -29.88
CA VAL A 320 -3.06 3.61 -29.00
C VAL A 320 -4.31 4.29 -28.48
N ILE A 321 -5.33 4.54 -29.31
CA ILE A 321 -6.63 5.12 -28.91
C ILE A 321 -7.27 4.29 -27.81
N ASP A 322 -7.33 2.96 -27.96
CA ASP A 322 -7.88 2.07 -26.92
C ASP A 322 -7.08 2.14 -25.61
N THR A 323 -5.76 2.26 -25.71
CA THR A 323 -4.87 2.38 -24.55
C THR A 323 -5.07 3.71 -23.83
N VAL A 324 -5.13 4.82 -24.56
CA VAL A 324 -5.39 6.15 -24.00
C VAL A 324 -6.81 6.22 -23.42
N PHE A 325 -7.80 5.60 -24.08
CA PHE A 325 -9.16 5.54 -23.56
C PHE A 325 -9.26 4.79 -22.23
N LYS A 326 -8.46 3.74 -22.02
CA LYS A 326 -8.39 3.06 -20.72
C LYS A 326 -7.93 4.00 -19.60
N GLU A 327 -7.01 4.91 -19.88
CA GLU A 327 -6.61 5.94 -18.91
C GLU A 327 -7.73 6.97 -18.68
N VAL A 328 -8.41 7.41 -19.75
CA VAL A 328 -9.61 8.27 -19.62
C VAL A 328 -10.70 7.61 -18.75
N ASP A 329 -10.96 6.31 -18.94
CA ASP A 329 -11.89 5.55 -18.06
C ASP A 329 -11.37 5.50 -16.63
N ASN A 330 -10.09 5.18 -16.42
CA ASN A 330 -9.49 5.19 -15.08
C ASN A 330 -9.67 6.54 -14.38
N ASP A 331 -9.40 7.64 -15.07
CA ASP A 331 -9.47 8.98 -14.47
C ASP A 331 -10.89 9.51 -14.30
N HIS A 332 -11.82 9.12 -15.18
CA HIS A 332 -13.23 9.34 -14.93
C HIS A 332 -13.69 8.62 -13.65
N ASN A 333 -13.27 7.37 -13.49
CA ASN A 333 -13.57 6.61 -12.28
C ASN A 333 -12.90 7.23 -11.04
N ASN A 334 -11.68 7.76 -11.15
CA ASN A 334 -11.01 8.49 -10.07
C ASN A 334 -11.81 9.74 -9.68
N LEU A 335 -12.27 10.53 -10.65
CA LEU A 335 -13.13 11.69 -10.40
C LEU A 335 -14.45 11.29 -9.70
N VAL A 336 -15.12 10.23 -10.15
CA VAL A 336 -16.36 9.72 -9.53
C VAL A 336 -16.13 9.21 -8.11
N ASN A 337 -14.94 8.69 -7.81
CA ASN A 337 -14.57 8.16 -6.49
C ASN A 337 -13.92 9.20 -5.57
N SER A 338 -13.56 10.38 -6.09
CA SER A 338 -12.92 11.48 -5.36
C SER A 338 -13.72 12.09 -4.19
N PRO A 339 -15.07 12.14 -4.19
CA PRO A 339 -15.79 12.72 -3.07
C PRO A 339 -15.55 11.91 -1.79
N GLY A 340 -15.04 12.55 -0.74
CA GLY A 340 -14.71 11.85 0.51
C GLY A 340 -13.37 11.13 0.49
N GLN A 341 -12.65 11.18 -0.64
CA GLN A 341 -11.36 10.56 -0.77
C GLN A 341 -10.34 11.32 0.06
N LYS A 342 -9.78 10.61 1.03
CA LYS A 342 -8.69 11.08 1.85
C LYS A 342 -7.39 10.66 1.19
N ARG A 343 -6.48 11.61 1.00
CA ARG A 343 -5.21 11.39 0.30
C ARG A 343 -4.01 11.41 1.23
N ILE A 344 -2.95 10.74 0.81
CA ILE A 344 -1.66 10.73 1.48
C ILE A 344 -0.68 11.55 0.67
N GLY A 345 -0.15 12.62 1.25
CA GLY A 345 0.84 13.46 0.63
C GLY A 345 2.25 12.91 0.84
N PHE A 346 2.98 12.66 -0.22
CA PHE A 346 4.42 12.41 -0.16
C PHE A 346 5.16 13.71 -0.36
N VAL A 347 6.02 14.05 0.61
CA VAL A 347 6.92 15.19 0.48
C VAL A 347 8.02 14.82 -0.51
N CYS A 348 8.19 15.64 -1.54
CA CYS A 348 9.21 15.43 -2.57
C CYS A 348 9.98 16.73 -2.83
N GLY A 349 11.31 16.65 -2.83
CA GLY A 349 12.15 17.78 -3.24
C GLY A 349 13.57 17.76 -2.66
N HIS A 350 13.80 16.92 -1.67
CA HIS A 350 14.99 16.92 -0.81
C HIS A 350 15.69 15.55 -0.83
N GLY A 351 15.60 14.84 -1.97
CA GLY A 351 16.17 13.52 -2.19
C GLY A 351 15.46 12.37 -1.47
N GLU A 352 14.21 12.58 -1.04
CA GLU A 352 13.33 11.53 -0.53
C GLU A 352 12.97 10.49 -1.58
N PHE A 353 12.43 9.36 -1.13
CA PHE A 353 11.62 8.48 -1.95
C PHE A 353 10.32 9.17 -2.39
N CYS A 354 10.21 9.42 -3.69
CA CYS A 354 9.07 10.07 -4.33
C CYS A 354 8.44 9.13 -5.39
N PRO A 355 7.28 8.51 -5.13
CA PRO A 355 6.63 7.57 -6.05
C PRO A 355 5.87 8.28 -7.19
N PHE A 356 6.52 9.23 -7.85
CA PHE A 356 5.95 9.99 -8.96
C PHE A 356 6.98 10.10 -10.08
N ALA A 357 6.51 10.23 -11.32
CA ALA A 357 7.38 10.61 -12.41
C ALA A 357 7.93 12.04 -12.16
N ASN A 358 9.12 12.31 -12.67
CA ASN A 358 9.66 13.66 -12.65
C ASN A 358 8.93 14.53 -13.68
N ASP A 359 8.41 15.67 -13.25
CA ASP A 359 7.67 16.60 -14.10
C ASP A 359 8.59 17.35 -15.07
N GLU A 360 9.87 17.49 -14.71
CA GLU A 360 10.87 18.19 -15.51
C GLU A 360 11.82 17.18 -16.16
N GLN A 361 11.82 17.16 -17.50
CA GLN A 361 12.77 16.36 -18.26
C GLN A 361 14.18 16.91 -18.09
N LEU A 362 15.09 16.08 -17.59
CA LEU A 362 16.49 16.45 -17.40
C LEU A 362 17.17 16.81 -18.73
N VAL A 363 16.74 16.19 -19.83
CA VAL A 363 17.18 16.53 -21.20
C VAL A 363 15.99 16.92 -22.06
N ARG A 364 15.79 18.23 -22.24
CA ARG A 364 14.73 18.76 -23.12
C ARG A 364 14.93 18.27 -24.57
N PRO A 365 13.88 17.80 -25.28
CA PRO A 365 14.00 17.23 -26.63
C PRO A 365 14.57 18.21 -27.66
N GLU A 366 14.27 19.50 -27.49
CA GLU A 366 14.76 20.58 -28.35
C GLU A 366 16.29 20.76 -28.23
N MET A 367 16.82 20.69 -27.00
CA MET A 367 18.25 20.75 -26.73
C MET A 367 18.97 19.50 -27.23
N ALA A 368 18.34 18.33 -27.09
CA ALA A 368 18.84 17.07 -27.62
C ALA A 368 19.00 17.09 -29.15
N ALA A 369 17.97 17.57 -29.86
CA ALA A 369 17.94 17.65 -31.31
C ALA A 369 18.97 18.63 -31.90
N LEU A 370 19.28 19.72 -31.17
CA LEU A 370 20.28 20.70 -31.59
C LEU A 370 21.72 20.21 -31.38
N LEU A 371 21.99 19.52 -30.28
CA LEU A 371 23.34 19.09 -29.91
C LEU A 371 23.76 17.79 -30.60
N GLY A 372 22.81 16.91 -30.89
CA GLY A 372 23.09 15.64 -31.52
C GLY A 372 23.27 15.69 -33.05
N GLN A 373 23.10 16.85 -33.69
CA GLN A 373 23.42 17.02 -35.12
C GLN A 373 24.94 17.02 -35.39
N ASN A 374 25.76 17.36 -34.38
CA ASN A 374 27.19 17.62 -34.56
C ASN A 374 28.11 16.48 -34.09
N ASN A 375 27.59 15.47 -33.37
CA ASN A 375 28.40 14.33 -32.91
C ASN A 375 27.54 13.06 -32.63
N PRO A 376 27.77 11.92 -33.31
CA PRO A 376 27.03 10.68 -33.07
C PRO A 376 27.20 10.11 -31.65
N MET A 377 28.31 10.42 -30.97
CA MET A 377 28.54 10.01 -29.58
C MET A 377 27.62 10.77 -28.60
N THR A 378 27.37 12.06 -28.86
CA THR A 378 26.44 12.88 -28.08
C THR A 378 25.01 12.37 -28.20
N GLN A 379 24.58 11.92 -29.40
CA GLN A 379 23.26 11.29 -29.60
C GLN A 379 23.09 10.01 -28.79
N GLN A 380 24.10 9.12 -28.81
CA GLN A 380 24.03 7.86 -28.07
C GLN A 380 23.90 8.10 -26.56
N ILE A 381 24.52 9.15 -26.03
CA ILE A 381 24.52 9.46 -24.59
C ILE A 381 23.23 10.14 -24.15
N ILE A 382 22.74 11.09 -24.94
CA ILE A 382 21.41 11.67 -24.70
C ILE A 382 20.35 10.56 -24.72
N GLY A 383 20.43 9.65 -25.69
CA GLY A 383 19.55 8.48 -25.76
C GLY A 383 19.65 7.59 -24.51
N GLN A 384 20.86 7.32 -24.00
CA GLN A 384 21.03 6.56 -22.75
C GLN A 384 20.50 7.30 -21.52
N ALA A 385 20.75 8.61 -21.39
CA ALA A 385 20.26 9.40 -20.27
C ALA A 385 18.72 9.46 -20.27
N GLN A 386 18.12 9.69 -21.44
CA GLN A 386 16.67 9.64 -21.63
C GLN A 386 16.11 8.25 -21.32
N GLN A 387 16.80 7.18 -21.73
CA GLN A 387 16.40 5.81 -21.41
C GLN A 387 16.43 5.55 -19.90
N ILE A 388 17.47 5.99 -19.18
CA ILE A 388 17.55 5.86 -17.72
C ILE A 388 16.41 6.65 -17.06
N GLU A 389 16.18 7.89 -17.48
CA GLU A 389 15.08 8.73 -16.97
C GLU A 389 13.71 8.08 -17.19
N GLN A 390 13.46 7.54 -18.39
CA GLN A 390 12.23 6.81 -18.71
C GLN A 390 12.06 5.57 -17.83
N ILE A 391 13.11 4.77 -17.62
CA ILE A 391 13.06 3.61 -16.73
C ILE A 391 12.72 4.03 -15.30
N ILE A 392 13.34 5.10 -14.78
CA ILE A 392 13.05 5.61 -13.43
C ILE A 392 11.59 6.05 -13.33
N ASN A 393 11.11 6.82 -14.31
CA ASN A 393 9.71 7.28 -14.33
C ASN A 393 8.74 6.09 -14.41
N GLN A 394 9.03 5.08 -15.24
CA GLN A 394 8.23 3.86 -15.33
C GLN A 394 8.20 3.08 -14.01
N ILE A 395 9.34 2.98 -13.30
CA ILE A 395 9.39 2.33 -11.99
C ILE A 395 8.57 3.12 -10.97
N ASN A 396 8.76 4.44 -10.88
CA ASN A 396 8.02 5.28 -9.93
C ASN A 396 6.51 5.26 -10.19
N GLN A 397 6.09 5.37 -11.46
CA GLN A 397 4.68 5.19 -11.85
C GLN A 397 4.19 3.79 -11.54
N GLY A 398 4.98 2.76 -11.81
CA GLY A 398 4.67 1.37 -11.48
C GLY A 398 4.47 1.16 -9.98
N ILE A 399 5.28 1.80 -9.13
CA ILE A 399 5.11 1.77 -7.67
C ILE A 399 3.85 2.52 -7.27
N ASN A 400 3.62 3.73 -7.79
CA ASN A 400 2.39 4.49 -7.54
C ASN A 400 1.13 3.66 -7.82
N GLN A 401 1.06 3.10 -9.03
CA GLN A 401 -0.08 2.33 -9.50
C GLN A 401 -0.23 1.00 -8.76
N ASN A 402 0.83 0.20 -8.70
CA ASN A 402 0.73 -1.17 -8.20
C ASN A 402 0.84 -1.29 -6.68
N LEU A 403 1.61 -0.43 -6.02
CA LEU A 403 1.81 -0.48 -4.58
C LEU A 403 0.79 0.36 -3.82
N PHE A 404 0.43 1.54 -4.33
CA PHE A 404 -0.47 2.45 -3.59
C PHE A 404 -1.90 2.41 -4.14
N LYS A 405 -2.13 2.80 -5.41
CA LYS A 405 -3.49 2.91 -5.98
C LYS A 405 -4.25 1.58 -5.97
N ARG A 406 -3.62 0.47 -6.39
CA ARG A 406 -4.24 -0.87 -6.34
C ARG A 406 -4.59 -1.34 -4.92
N ASN A 407 -3.88 -0.86 -3.90
CA ASN A 407 -4.16 -1.17 -2.50
C ASN A 407 -5.13 -0.16 -1.86
N GLY A 408 -5.78 0.70 -2.66
CA GLY A 408 -6.79 1.64 -2.20
C GLY A 408 -6.24 2.90 -1.55
N PHE A 409 -4.94 3.17 -1.69
CA PHE A 409 -4.29 4.39 -1.23
C PHE A 409 -4.19 5.38 -2.38
N ASP A 410 -4.73 6.58 -2.17
CA ASP A 410 -4.56 7.68 -3.09
C ASP A 410 -3.49 8.63 -2.57
N ILE A 411 -2.52 8.92 -3.43
CA ILE A 411 -1.30 9.59 -3.07
C ILE A 411 -1.10 10.83 -3.93
N ALA A 412 -0.61 11.90 -3.30
CA ALA A 412 -0.36 13.17 -3.97
C ALA A 412 1.09 13.59 -3.73
N LYS A 413 1.70 14.21 -4.74
CA LYS A 413 3.02 14.85 -4.60
C LYS A 413 2.85 16.18 -3.90
N ILE A 414 3.59 16.41 -2.81
CA ILE A 414 3.50 17.62 -2.00
C ILE A 414 4.83 18.37 -2.02
N ASP A 415 4.75 19.62 -2.46
CA ASP A 415 5.79 20.62 -2.28
C ASP A 415 5.46 21.49 -1.06
N LEU A 416 6.28 21.37 0.00
CA LEU A 416 6.10 22.07 1.27
C LEU A 416 6.41 23.58 1.20
N ASN A 417 6.91 24.07 0.06
CA ASN A 417 6.99 25.52 -0.17
C ASN A 417 5.60 26.15 -0.34
N ASN A 418 4.60 25.32 -0.63
CA ASN A 418 3.20 25.71 -0.76
C ASN A 418 2.36 25.18 0.41
N GLN A 419 1.18 25.77 0.58
CA GLN A 419 0.22 25.30 1.58
C GLN A 419 -0.22 23.88 1.23
N VAL A 420 -0.10 22.96 2.20
CA VAL A 420 -0.58 21.60 2.05
C VAL A 420 -2.12 21.59 1.96
N PRO A 421 -2.70 21.01 0.88
CA PRO A 421 -4.15 20.95 0.67
C PRO A 421 -4.92 20.29 1.82
N ASP A 422 -6.19 20.68 1.99
CA ASP A 422 -7.01 20.24 3.13
C ASP A 422 -7.50 18.79 3.02
N ASP A 423 -7.50 18.21 1.83
CA ASP A 423 -7.85 16.82 1.53
C ASP A 423 -6.71 15.81 1.82
N ILE A 424 -5.50 16.30 2.05
CA ILE A 424 -4.36 15.49 2.51
C ILE A 424 -4.52 15.21 4.00
N GLU A 425 -4.66 13.95 4.40
CA GLU A 425 -4.87 13.54 5.81
C GLU A 425 -3.60 13.05 6.48
N ALA A 426 -2.64 12.60 5.67
CA ALA A 426 -1.32 12.19 6.13
C ALA A 426 -0.23 12.77 5.24
N LEU A 427 0.88 13.20 5.86
CA LEU A 427 2.12 13.54 5.16
C LEU A 427 3.18 12.48 5.46
N VAL A 428 3.88 12.04 4.41
CA VAL A 428 4.98 11.08 4.49
C VAL A 428 6.26 11.76 4.05
N LEU A 429 7.23 11.83 4.97
CA LEU A 429 8.60 12.24 4.72
C LEU A 429 9.45 10.98 4.68
N PHE A 430 9.81 10.55 3.47
CA PHE A 430 10.43 9.26 3.24
C PHE A 430 11.91 9.41 2.89
N GLY A 431 12.74 9.49 3.92
CA GLY A 431 14.20 9.48 3.82
C GLY A 431 14.79 10.74 3.19
N PRO A 432 14.52 11.95 3.71
CA PRO A 432 15.12 13.17 3.18
C PRO A 432 16.64 13.14 3.31
N THR A 433 17.31 13.56 2.25
CA THR A 433 18.78 13.65 2.19
C THR A 433 19.26 15.10 2.12
N GLN A 434 18.36 16.08 2.03
CA GLN A 434 18.68 17.51 2.05
C GLN A 434 17.94 18.24 3.17
N LYS A 435 18.36 19.47 3.47
CA LYS A 435 17.75 20.30 4.52
C LYS A 435 16.43 20.90 4.05
N LEU A 436 15.44 20.87 4.93
CA LEU A 436 14.20 21.62 4.78
C LEU A 436 14.44 23.07 5.18
N ASN A 437 13.88 23.99 4.42
CA ASN A 437 13.93 25.41 4.70
C ASN A 437 12.88 25.81 5.76
N ASP A 438 12.96 27.04 6.28
CA ASP A 438 12.07 27.52 7.35
C ASP A 438 10.59 27.49 6.94
N ARG A 439 10.26 27.71 5.66
CA ARG A 439 8.88 27.65 5.15
C ARG A 439 8.34 26.23 5.21
N GLU A 440 9.14 25.27 4.82
CA GLU A 440 8.75 23.86 4.80
C GLU A 440 8.57 23.33 6.22
N LEU A 441 9.45 23.69 7.15
CA LEU A 441 9.30 23.39 8.58
C LEU A 441 8.02 24.02 9.16
N PHE A 442 7.64 25.22 8.71
CA PHE A 442 6.40 25.87 9.11
C PHE A 442 5.16 25.12 8.60
N GLU A 443 5.12 24.71 7.33
CA GLU A 443 3.97 23.98 6.80
C GLU A 443 3.83 22.58 7.46
N LEU A 444 4.93 21.93 7.83
CA LEU A 444 4.90 20.70 8.63
C LEU A 444 4.31 20.91 10.02
N ASP A 445 4.71 21.97 10.73
CA ASP A 445 4.14 22.34 12.03
C ASP A 445 2.65 22.64 11.92
N GLN A 446 2.24 23.47 10.95
CA GLN A 446 0.82 23.80 10.77
C GLN A 446 -0.01 22.60 10.32
N PHE A 447 0.58 21.65 9.60
CA PHE A 447 -0.06 20.38 9.29
C PHE A 447 -0.28 19.53 10.54
N ALA A 448 0.73 19.41 11.41
CA ALA A 448 0.60 18.73 12.71
C ALA A 448 -0.46 19.39 13.60
N MET A 449 -0.50 20.72 13.66
CA MET A 449 -1.47 21.47 14.46
C MET A 449 -2.92 21.29 14.00
N ARG A 450 -3.15 20.99 12.71
CA ARG A 450 -4.48 20.61 12.20
C ARG A 450 -4.93 19.21 12.66
N GLY A 451 -4.10 18.50 13.40
CA GLY A 451 -4.33 17.14 13.91
C GLY A 451 -4.27 16.04 12.85
N LYS A 452 -3.59 16.34 11.75
CA LYS A 452 -3.32 15.41 10.67
C LYS A 452 -2.05 14.60 10.96
N SER A 453 -1.93 13.45 10.30
CA SER A 453 -0.89 12.46 10.60
C SER A 453 0.41 12.79 9.88
N ILE A 454 1.54 12.82 10.59
CA ILE A 454 2.87 12.93 9.97
C ILE A 454 3.61 11.62 10.17
N VAL A 455 4.17 11.09 9.09
CA VAL A 455 5.01 9.90 9.08
C VAL A 455 6.41 10.33 8.66
N VAL A 456 7.39 10.08 9.53
CA VAL A 456 8.81 10.34 9.27
C VAL A 456 9.55 9.01 9.25
N LEU A 457 10.07 8.64 8.09
CA LEU A 457 10.96 7.51 7.89
C LEU A 457 12.32 8.10 7.55
N SER A 458 13.32 8.04 8.43
CA SER A 458 14.55 8.81 8.24
C SER A 458 15.79 8.03 8.64
N ASN A 459 16.75 7.94 7.71
CA ASN A 459 18.11 7.50 8.00
C ASN A 459 19.01 8.72 8.23
N VAL A 460 19.91 8.62 9.21
CA VAL A 460 20.98 9.60 9.37
C VAL A 460 22.17 9.29 8.46
N TRP A 461 22.40 8.02 8.14
CA TRP A 461 23.55 7.57 7.35
C TRP A 461 23.11 6.93 6.04
N ASP A 462 23.75 7.34 4.93
CA ASP A 462 23.73 6.60 3.67
C ASP A 462 24.89 5.59 3.64
N ILE A 463 24.55 4.31 3.48
CA ILE A 463 25.49 3.19 3.59
C ILE A 463 25.55 2.42 2.27
N SER A 464 26.77 2.25 1.77
CA SER A 464 27.10 1.49 0.56
C SER A 464 27.99 0.30 0.93
N VAL A 465 27.45 -0.91 0.86
CA VAL A 465 28.20 -2.14 1.19
C VAL A 465 28.95 -2.71 -0.01
N LEU A 466 28.39 -2.59 -1.21
CA LEU A 466 29.02 -3.02 -2.45
C LEU A 466 28.58 -2.10 -3.59
N ASN A 467 29.46 -1.16 -3.94
CA ASN A 467 29.30 -0.23 -5.06
C ASN A 467 30.45 -0.37 -6.06
N ILE A 468 30.19 0.14 -7.25
CA ILE A 468 31.14 0.36 -8.33
C ILE A 468 31.57 1.82 -8.27
N LYS A 469 32.88 2.03 -8.15
CA LYS A 469 33.52 3.33 -8.32
C LYS A 469 34.30 3.31 -9.64
N PRO A 470 33.93 4.14 -10.62
CA PRO A 470 34.66 4.24 -11.88
C PRO A 470 36.13 4.60 -11.65
N GLY A 471 36.99 4.12 -12.55
CA GLY A 471 38.37 4.55 -12.62
C GLY A 471 38.48 6.06 -12.87
N ALA A 472 39.58 6.68 -12.41
CA ALA A 472 39.75 8.13 -12.51
C ALA A 472 39.94 8.60 -13.96
N ASN A 473 40.50 7.73 -14.81
CA ASN A 473 40.76 8.00 -16.23
C ASN A 473 40.20 6.90 -17.12
N LEU A 474 40.03 7.24 -18.41
CA LEU A 474 39.58 6.32 -19.42
C LEU A 474 40.56 5.13 -19.56
N GLY A 475 40.07 3.92 -19.28
CA GLY A 475 40.85 2.68 -19.33
C GLY A 475 41.33 2.17 -17.98
N ASP A 476 41.18 2.96 -16.90
CA ASP A 476 41.40 2.48 -15.54
C ASP A 476 40.33 1.43 -15.19
N GLU A 477 40.72 0.36 -14.50
CA GLU A 477 39.77 -0.65 -14.04
C GLU A 477 38.85 -0.05 -12.94
N PRO A 478 37.52 -0.26 -13.04
CA PRO A 478 36.61 0.19 -11.99
C PRO A 478 36.82 -0.62 -10.71
N ASP A 479 36.73 0.05 -9.57
CA ASP A 479 36.69 -0.61 -8.27
C ASP A 479 35.26 -1.11 -8.01
N MET A 480 35.08 -2.43 -8.07
CA MET A 480 33.79 -3.10 -7.98
C MET A 480 33.37 -3.43 -6.54
N GLU A 481 34.24 -3.19 -5.55
CA GLU A 481 34.03 -3.50 -4.13
C GLU A 481 34.10 -2.23 -3.25
N TYR A 482 33.71 -1.09 -3.81
CA TYR A 482 33.75 0.18 -3.11
C TYR A 482 32.70 0.23 -1.99
N THR A 483 33.16 0.53 -0.77
CA THR A 483 32.32 0.76 0.41
C THR A 483 32.32 2.23 0.80
N ALA A 484 31.19 2.76 1.24
CA ALA A 484 31.07 4.15 1.67
C ALA A 484 30.00 4.34 2.75
N ILE A 485 30.27 5.23 3.69
CA ILE A 485 29.31 5.72 4.68
C ILE A 485 29.36 7.24 4.69
N THR A 486 28.21 7.88 4.50
CA THR A 486 28.08 9.34 4.42
C THR A 486 26.88 9.80 5.24
N GLU A 487 27.02 10.88 5.99
CA GLU A 487 25.90 11.48 6.74
C GLU A 487 24.95 12.20 5.78
N ASN A 488 23.64 12.00 5.95
CA ASN A 488 22.60 12.70 5.21
C ASN A 488 22.39 14.10 5.81
N PRO A 489 22.59 15.20 5.06
CA PRO A 489 22.49 16.54 5.59
C PRO A 489 21.04 17.04 5.69
N HIS A 490 20.16 16.35 6.43
CA HIS A 490 18.80 16.83 6.74
C HIS A 490 18.72 17.47 8.14
N ASN A 491 17.66 18.24 8.39
CA ASN A 491 17.44 18.95 9.64
C ASN A 491 16.08 18.62 10.28
N LEU A 492 15.59 17.38 10.12
CA LEU A 492 14.32 16.94 10.71
C LEU A 492 14.26 17.10 12.23
N ASN A 493 15.41 16.99 12.91
CA ASN A 493 15.49 17.19 14.35
C ASN A 493 15.13 18.61 14.80
N ASP A 494 15.21 19.63 13.92
CA ASP A 494 14.76 21.01 14.23
C ASP A 494 13.25 21.06 14.50
N PHE A 495 12.50 20.17 13.85
CA PHE A 495 11.06 19.99 14.03
C PHE A 495 10.75 18.98 15.16
N LEU A 496 11.30 17.78 15.10
CA LEU A 496 10.94 16.67 16.01
C LEU A 496 11.29 16.98 17.47
N THR A 497 12.39 17.69 17.71
CA THR A 497 12.88 17.98 19.07
C THR A 497 11.94 18.91 19.83
N HIS A 498 11.07 19.66 19.15
CA HIS A 498 10.02 20.45 19.78
C HIS A 498 8.93 19.58 20.41
N PHE A 499 8.65 18.41 19.82
CA PHE A 499 7.68 17.43 20.32
C PHE A 499 8.28 16.37 21.24
N GLY A 500 9.53 16.56 21.67
CA GLY A 500 10.19 15.66 22.62
C GLY A 500 10.84 14.43 21.98
N ILE A 501 11.01 14.38 20.66
CA ILE A 501 11.68 13.27 19.97
C ILE A 501 12.94 13.75 19.27
N THR A 502 14.03 12.99 19.38
CA THR A 502 15.27 13.27 18.65
C THR A 502 15.85 11.98 18.06
N ILE A 503 16.03 11.94 16.74
CA ILE A 503 16.77 10.86 16.07
C ILE A 503 18.26 11.10 16.34
N GLN A 504 18.93 10.13 16.95
CA GLN A 504 20.35 10.25 17.30
C GLN A 504 21.23 10.04 16.05
N ASN A 505 22.40 10.68 16.05
CA ASN A 505 23.42 10.48 15.02
C ASN A 505 24.27 9.25 15.35
N ASP A 506 23.64 8.08 15.34
CA ASP A 506 24.24 6.79 15.67
C ASP A 506 23.74 5.68 14.73
N LEU A 507 24.33 4.49 14.84
CA LEU A 507 23.88 3.27 14.15
C LEU A 507 23.75 2.13 15.14
N ILE A 508 22.69 1.35 14.98
CA ILE A 508 22.42 0.17 15.77
C ILE A 508 22.90 -1.07 15.02
N MET A 509 23.72 -1.88 15.70
CA MET A 509 24.12 -3.21 15.26
C MET A 509 23.49 -4.25 16.19
N GLU A 510 22.82 -5.24 15.60
CA GLU A 510 22.34 -6.42 16.31
C GLU A 510 23.32 -7.58 16.09
N PRO A 511 24.03 -8.09 17.12
CA PRO A 511 25.00 -9.17 16.93
C PRO A 511 24.37 -10.56 16.70
N VAL A 512 23.08 -10.70 17.04
CA VAL A 512 22.33 -11.97 17.03
C VAL A 512 21.07 -11.89 16.17
N SER A 513 20.21 -10.90 16.40
CA SER A 513 18.92 -10.76 15.70
C SER A 513 19.07 -9.84 14.50
N HIS A 514 19.53 -10.37 13.38
CA HIS A 514 19.75 -9.60 12.16
C HIS A 514 19.46 -10.45 10.91
N ASP A 515 19.06 -9.79 9.83
CA ASP A 515 18.90 -10.43 8.54
C ASP A 515 20.22 -10.49 7.75
N PRO A 516 20.32 -11.35 6.73
CA PRO A 516 21.46 -11.35 5.85
C PRO A 516 21.36 -10.25 4.79
N ILE A 517 22.51 -9.77 4.32
CA ILE A 517 22.62 -8.96 3.10
C ILE A 517 23.06 -9.85 1.93
N VAL A 518 22.44 -9.67 0.75
CA VAL A 518 22.77 -10.46 -0.45
C VAL A 518 23.82 -9.74 -1.29
N LEU A 519 25.03 -10.31 -1.39
CA LEU A 519 26.13 -9.73 -2.16
C LEU A 519 26.45 -10.59 -3.39
N THR A 520 26.78 -9.94 -4.51
CA THR A 520 27.31 -10.60 -5.71
C THR A 520 28.81 -10.79 -5.56
N VAL A 521 29.25 -12.04 -5.40
CA VAL A 521 30.67 -12.38 -5.28
C VAL A 521 31.18 -13.01 -6.56
N THR A 522 32.41 -12.63 -6.93
CA THR A 522 33.08 -13.20 -8.10
C THR A 522 33.91 -14.41 -7.67
N THR A 523 33.66 -15.56 -8.29
CA THR A 523 34.34 -16.84 -8.01
C THR A 523 35.12 -17.31 -9.22
N GLY A 524 36.32 -17.87 -9.01
CA GLY A 524 37.21 -18.37 -10.06
C GLY A 524 38.67 -17.98 -9.82
N PRO A 525 39.63 -18.56 -10.56
CA PRO A 525 41.04 -18.21 -10.42
C PRO A 525 41.27 -16.73 -10.73
N ALA A 526 42.05 -16.03 -9.90
CA ALA A 526 42.28 -14.58 -10.01
C ALA A 526 42.75 -14.12 -11.41
N ASN A 527 43.43 -15.00 -12.16
CA ASN A 527 43.99 -14.74 -13.49
C ASN A 527 43.20 -15.42 -14.64
N SER A 528 42.02 -15.98 -14.38
CA SER A 528 41.18 -16.62 -15.40
C SER A 528 40.16 -15.64 -15.97
N ARG A 529 39.95 -15.69 -17.29
CA ARG A 529 38.84 -15.01 -17.97
C ARG A 529 37.47 -15.62 -17.64
N LEU A 530 37.44 -16.87 -17.15
CA LEU A 530 36.22 -17.50 -16.64
C LEU A 530 36.08 -17.18 -15.15
N ARG A 531 35.41 -16.06 -14.86
CA ARG A 531 34.95 -15.72 -13.51
C ARG A 531 33.42 -15.83 -13.47
N TRP A 532 32.89 -16.51 -12.46
CA TRP A 532 31.45 -16.66 -12.26
C TRP A 532 30.98 -15.73 -11.16
N GLN A 533 29.95 -14.95 -11.45
CA GLN A 533 29.27 -14.14 -10.45
C GLN A 533 28.16 -14.96 -9.81
N THR A 534 28.14 -15.06 -8.49
CA THR A 534 27.10 -15.75 -7.74
C THR A 534 26.62 -14.85 -6.59
N GLN A 535 25.33 -14.87 -6.33
CA GLN A 535 24.75 -14.15 -5.20
C GLN A 535 24.86 -15.02 -3.94
N ARG A 536 25.36 -14.44 -2.85
CA ARG A 536 25.45 -15.11 -1.55
C ARG A 536 24.91 -14.20 -0.46
N ALA A 537 24.14 -14.78 0.44
CA ALA A 537 23.63 -14.13 1.64
C ALA A 537 24.68 -14.16 2.75
N PHE A 538 24.93 -13.02 3.39
CA PHE A 538 25.87 -12.88 4.49
C PHE A 538 25.19 -12.28 5.72
N PRO A 539 25.31 -12.87 6.92
CA PRO A 539 24.88 -12.27 8.19
C PRO A 539 25.33 -10.80 8.30
N TYR A 540 24.38 -9.86 8.46
CA TYR A 540 24.73 -8.44 8.47
C TYR A 540 24.07 -7.67 9.63
N PRO A 541 24.82 -7.30 10.69
CA PRO A 541 24.25 -6.75 11.91
C PRO A 541 23.64 -5.34 11.75
N LEU A 542 23.92 -4.66 10.62
CA LEU A 542 23.32 -3.37 10.25
C LEU A 542 21.96 -3.52 9.54
N LEU A 543 21.46 -4.75 9.39
CA LEU A 543 20.06 -5.07 9.09
C LEU A 543 19.42 -5.71 10.33
N PRO A 544 19.29 -4.97 11.44
CA PRO A 544 18.74 -5.50 12.68
C PRO A 544 17.28 -5.91 12.50
N SER A 545 16.95 -7.05 13.10
CA SER A 545 15.63 -7.66 13.07
C SER A 545 15.02 -7.64 14.47
N PHE A 546 13.79 -7.13 14.57
CA PHE A 546 13.12 -6.78 15.82
C PHE A 546 11.88 -7.66 16.04
N ASP A 547 11.87 -8.37 17.16
CA ASP A 547 10.76 -9.20 17.66
C ASP A 547 10.06 -8.57 18.89
N ASN A 548 10.72 -7.62 19.56
CA ASN A 548 10.15 -6.85 20.67
C ASN A 548 9.28 -5.69 20.14
N LEU A 549 8.12 -6.08 19.62
CA LEU A 549 7.14 -5.21 18.98
C LEU A 549 5.96 -4.94 19.92
N ASN A 550 5.47 -3.71 19.95
CA ASN A 550 4.19 -3.39 20.60
C ASN A 550 3.00 -3.92 19.77
N SER A 551 2.77 -5.23 19.85
CA SER A 551 1.71 -5.93 19.11
C SER A 551 0.28 -5.51 19.45
N GLU A 552 0.08 -4.74 20.53
CA GLU A 552 -1.22 -4.15 20.85
C GLU A 552 -1.54 -2.93 19.98
N HIS A 553 -0.51 -2.29 19.41
CA HIS A 553 -0.67 -1.11 18.59
C HIS A 553 -1.08 -1.46 17.15
N VAL A 554 -2.02 -0.69 16.60
CA VAL A 554 -2.61 -0.93 15.27
C VAL A 554 -1.61 -0.93 14.11
N LEU A 555 -0.49 -0.20 14.27
CA LEU A 555 0.59 -0.10 13.27
C LEU A 555 1.34 -1.43 13.09
N LEU A 556 1.40 -2.25 14.14
CA LEU A 556 2.19 -3.49 14.16
C LEU A 556 1.32 -4.75 14.05
N ARG A 557 0.05 -4.59 13.66
CA ARG A 557 -0.88 -5.71 13.51
C ARG A 557 -0.39 -6.68 12.43
N GLY A 558 -0.22 -7.94 12.81
CA GLY A 558 0.23 -8.99 11.91
C GLY A 558 1.68 -8.84 11.45
N VAL A 559 2.45 -7.98 12.13
CA VAL A 559 3.90 -7.87 11.98
C VAL A 559 4.49 -8.66 13.15
N ASP A 560 4.98 -9.86 12.88
CA ASP A 560 5.58 -10.73 13.91
C ASP A 560 7.07 -10.44 14.10
N ASN A 561 7.74 -10.05 13.02
CA ASN A 561 9.15 -9.67 12.97
C ASN A 561 9.29 -8.48 12.02
N LEU A 562 10.23 -7.59 12.30
CA LEU A 562 10.47 -6.39 11.51
C LEU A 562 11.97 -6.16 11.34
N THR A 563 12.46 -6.04 10.12
CA THR A 563 13.87 -5.71 9.89
C THR A 563 13.99 -4.25 9.43
N LEU A 564 14.72 -3.42 10.16
CA LEU A 564 14.92 -2.01 9.83
C LEU A 564 16.37 -1.76 9.41
N PRO A 565 16.66 -1.61 8.11
CA PRO A 565 18.00 -1.34 7.62
C PRO A 565 18.58 -0.04 8.17
N TYR A 566 19.86 -0.05 8.55
CA TYR A 566 20.66 1.15 8.83
C TYR A 566 20.03 2.08 9.87
N VAL A 567 19.39 1.50 10.89
CA VAL A 567 18.55 2.20 11.84
C VAL A 567 19.35 2.91 12.93
N SER A 568 18.90 4.12 13.29
CA SER A 568 19.43 4.92 14.39
C SER A 568 18.55 4.80 15.64
N SER A 569 19.06 5.20 16.80
CA SER A 569 18.29 5.25 18.05
C SER A 569 17.46 6.52 18.17
N ILE A 570 16.34 6.42 18.89
CA ILE A 570 15.46 7.56 19.18
C ILE A 570 15.59 7.93 20.65
N ARG A 571 15.76 9.22 20.95
CA ARG A 571 15.70 9.75 22.31
C ARG A 571 14.35 10.40 22.55
N ILE A 572 13.73 10.08 23.68
CA ILE A 572 12.42 10.60 24.10
C ILE A 572 12.63 11.52 25.31
N ASP A 573 12.12 12.75 25.20
CA ASP A 573 12.11 13.76 26.25
C ASP A 573 10.65 14.17 26.56
N ALA A 574 10.04 13.44 27.50
CA ALA A 574 8.64 13.62 27.88
C ALA A 574 8.36 14.98 28.57
N GLN A 575 9.38 15.74 28.99
CA GLN A 575 9.19 17.00 29.71
C GLN A 575 9.02 18.21 28.76
N LYS A 576 9.38 18.04 27.47
CA LYS A 576 9.28 19.09 26.46
C LYS A 576 7.86 19.59 26.22
N GLN A 577 6.88 18.69 26.21
CA GLN A 577 5.48 18.98 25.93
C GLN A 577 4.60 18.19 26.91
N PRO A 578 4.09 18.82 27.99
CA PRO A 578 3.36 18.11 29.05
C PRO A 578 2.06 17.41 28.60
N GLY A 579 1.49 17.80 27.45
CA GLY A 579 0.28 17.21 26.87
C GLY A 579 0.53 16.11 25.83
N VAL A 580 1.80 15.74 25.59
CA VAL A 580 2.22 14.82 24.55
C VAL A 580 2.73 13.51 25.16
N THR A 581 2.25 12.39 24.63
CA THR A 581 2.66 11.03 24.96
C THR A 581 3.46 10.42 23.81
N ALA A 582 4.55 9.75 24.15
CA ALA A 582 5.41 9.05 23.19
C ALA A 582 5.35 7.54 23.45
N ASP A 583 4.61 6.83 22.61
CA ASP A 583 4.45 5.38 22.66
C ASP A 583 5.58 4.71 21.87
N VAL A 584 6.38 3.90 22.54
CA VAL A 584 7.43 3.13 21.88
C VAL A 584 6.80 1.94 21.16
N LEU A 585 7.04 1.85 19.85
CA LEU A 585 6.48 0.80 19.00
C LEU A 585 7.46 -0.35 18.81
N VAL A 586 8.74 -0.02 18.56
CA VAL A 586 9.79 -0.98 18.26
C VAL A 586 11.02 -0.65 19.08
N GLN A 587 11.63 -1.68 19.67
CA GLN A 587 12.82 -1.58 20.49
C GLN A 587 13.87 -2.60 20.06
N SER A 588 15.14 -2.23 20.23
CA SER A 588 16.26 -3.14 20.03
C SER A 588 16.32 -4.26 21.06
N SER A 589 17.12 -5.28 20.76
CA SER A 589 17.41 -6.35 21.71
C SER A 589 18.28 -5.85 22.86
N ALA A 590 18.33 -6.61 23.95
CA ALA A 590 19.24 -6.34 25.06
C ALA A 590 20.73 -6.47 24.68
N ASN A 591 21.04 -7.14 23.57
CA ASN A 591 22.39 -7.33 23.07
C ASN A 591 22.78 -6.30 21.99
N ALA A 592 21.92 -5.34 21.70
CA ALA A 592 22.17 -4.31 20.71
C ALA A 592 23.42 -3.49 21.05
N VAL A 593 24.18 -3.15 20.02
CA VAL A 593 25.39 -2.34 20.11
C VAL A 593 25.14 -1.05 19.33
N VAL A 594 25.17 0.07 20.04
CA VAL A 594 25.03 1.40 19.44
C VAL A 594 26.41 1.98 19.16
N ARG A 595 26.60 2.52 17.96
CA ARG A 595 27.80 3.24 17.53
C ARG A 595 27.48 4.69 17.27
N ASP A 596 28.06 5.58 18.05
CA ASP A 596 27.92 7.02 17.87
C ASP A 596 28.66 7.53 16.61
N ALA A 597 28.33 8.75 16.18
CA ALA A 597 28.98 9.40 15.04
C ALA A 597 30.51 9.41 15.13
N ALA A 598 31.06 9.61 16.33
CA ALA A 598 32.51 9.57 16.54
C ALA A 598 33.06 8.18 16.21
N GLY A 599 32.49 7.10 16.75
CA GLY A 599 32.90 5.73 16.47
C GLY A 599 32.76 5.32 15.00
N ILE A 600 31.80 5.91 14.29
CA ILE A 600 31.61 5.71 12.85
C ILE A 600 32.72 6.40 12.06
N SER A 601 33.00 7.68 12.34
CA SER A 601 33.94 8.50 11.58
C SER A 601 35.42 8.27 11.95
N SER A 602 35.74 8.02 13.21
CA SER A 602 37.14 7.95 13.70
C SER A 602 37.77 6.56 13.58
N GLY A 603 36.95 5.51 13.50
CA GLY A 603 37.40 4.11 13.39
C GLY A 603 37.15 3.46 12.03
N GLY A 604 36.41 4.13 11.14
CA GLY A 604 35.94 3.58 9.87
C GLY A 604 35.16 2.29 10.10
N LEU A 605 33.89 2.38 10.51
CA LEU A 605 33.02 1.22 10.65
C LEU A 605 33.12 0.36 9.37
N PRO A 606 33.75 -0.82 9.39
CA PRO A 606 33.90 -1.59 8.18
C PRO A 606 32.54 -2.12 7.78
N LEU A 607 32.20 -1.91 6.52
CA LEU A 607 30.87 -2.21 5.99
C LEU A 607 30.77 -3.62 5.41
N LEU A 608 31.91 -4.29 5.16
CA LEU A 608 31.92 -5.65 4.66
C LEU A 608 31.41 -6.63 5.73
N PRO A 609 30.45 -7.53 5.43
CA PRO A 609 29.78 -8.33 6.44
C PRO A 609 30.68 -9.15 7.38
N PRO A 610 31.75 -9.82 6.91
CA PRO A 610 32.64 -10.58 7.81
C PRO A 610 33.30 -9.71 8.89
N GLU A 611 33.59 -8.44 8.59
CA GLU A 611 34.23 -7.52 9.51
C GLU A 611 33.21 -6.91 10.47
N THR A 612 32.08 -6.45 9.94
CA THR A 612 31.01 -5.83 10.74
C THR A 612 30.45 -6.78 11.79
N ILE A 613 30.22 -8.06 11.45
CA ILE A 613 29.69 -9.05 12.40
C ILE A 613 30.68 -9.37 13.53
N ASN A 614 31.97 -9.40 13.24
CA ASN A 614 33.01 -9.63 14.24
C ASN A 614 33.10 -8.45 15.21
N ILE A 615 32.99 -7.22 14.72
CA ILE A 615 32.93 -6.03 15.56
C ILE A 615 31.67 -6.04 16.42
N ALA A 616 30.50 -6.31 15.84
CA ALA A 616 29.24 -6.36 16.58
C ALA A 616 29.31 -7.38 17.74
N ARG A 617 29.84 -8.58 17.49
CA ARG A 617 29.95 -9.65 18.51
C ARG A 617 31.03 -9.43 19.57
N SER A 618 32.09 -8.70 19.24
CA SER A 618 33.18 -8.38 20.19
C SER A 618 32.92 -7.12 21.01
N SER A 619 31.87 -6.37 20.68
CA SER A 619 31.52 -5.12 21.34
C SER A 619 30.72 -5.34 22.60
N GLN A 620 30.84 -4.40 23.54
CA GLN A 620 29.95 -4.34 24.69
C GLN A 620 28.55 -3.89 24.26
N ALA A 621 27.52 -4.61 24.73
CA ALA A 621 26.13 -4.26 24.48
C ALA A 621 25.78 -2.92 25.17
N THR A 622 25.09 -2.05 24.43
CA THR A 622 24.57 -0.77 24.93
C THR A 622 23.23 -0.96 25.65
N GLY A 623 22.45 -1.97 25.24
CA GLY A 623 21.15 -2.30 25.82
C GLY A 623 19.98 -1.92 24.91
N VAL A 624 18.78 -1.94 25.48
CA VAL A 624 17.51 -1.71 24.76
C VAL A 624 17.35 -0.22 24.45
N VAL A 625 17.23 0.13 23.17
CA VAL A 625 16.96 1.48 22.68
C VAL A 625 15.72 1.48 21.77
N PRO A 626 14.90 2.54 21.79
CA PRO A 626 13.74 2.64 20.91
C PRO A 626 14.17 3.06 19.50
N VAL A 627 13.53 2.51 18.48
CA VAL A 627 13.84 2.76 17.06
C VAL A 627 12.62 3.21 16.24
N ALA A 628 11.42 2.99 16.77
CA ALA A 628 10.18 3.53 16.24
C ALA A 628 9.28 4.02 17.38
N VAL A 629 8.74 5.24 17.26
CA VAL A 629 7.95 5.90 18.30
C VAL A 629 6.75 6.60 17.65
N LEU A 630 5.59 6.47 18.28
CA LEU A 630 4.40 7.25 17.95
C LEU A 630 4.20 8.36 18.98
N VAL A 631 4.09 9.59 18.52
CA VAL A 631 3.84 10.78 19.33
C VAL A 631 2.40 11.22 19.14
N THR A 632 1.63 11.30 20.22
CA THR A 632 0.24 11.78 20.19
C THR A 632 -0.05 12.72 21.35
N GLY A 633 -1.06 13.57 21.21
CA GLY A 633 -1.55 14.41 22.31
C GLY A 633 -1.61 15.89 21.95
N GLU A 634 -1.97 16.73 22.90
CA GLU A 634 -2.06 18.17 22.68
C GLU A 634 -0.68 18.82 22.77
N ALA A 635 -0.25 19.48 21.70
CA ALA A 635 1.02 20.19 21.62
C ALA A 635 0.82 21.66 21.22
N ALA A 636 1.73 22.51 21.68
CA ALA A 636 1.85 23.88 21.17
C ALA A 636 2.72 23.91 19.91
N SER A 637 2.43 24.81 18.97
CA SER A 637 3.21 25.02 17.75
C SER A 637 4.63 25.53 18.06
N ALA A 638 5.61 25.13 17.25
CA ALA A 638 6.98 25.65 17.29
C ALA A 638 7.10 27.10 16.81
N PHE A 639 6.02 27.64 16.22
CA PHE A 639 5.95 28.96 15.58
C PHE A 639 5.07 29.97 16.33
N VAL A 640 4.64 29.65 17.56
CA VAL A 640 3.94 30.63 18.43
C VAL A 640 4.80 31.88 18.59
N GLY A 641 4.23 33.04 18.26
CA GLY A 641 4.91 34.34 18.33
C GLY A 641 5.96 34.61 17.23
N LYS A 642 6.12 33.72 16.24
CA LYS A 642 6.99 33.92 15.08
C LYS A 642 6.19 34.48 13.90
N THR A 643 6.88 35.13 12.96
CA THR A 643 6.31 35.53 11.67
C THR A 643 6.31 34.35 10.70
N ILE A 644 5.31 34.29 9.82
CA ILE A 644 5.22 33.27 8.77
C ILE A 644 6.44 33.41 7.83
N PRO A 645 7.24 32.35 7.62
CA PRO A 645 8.37 32.40 6.69
C PRO A 645 7.92 32.65 5.25
N THR A 646 8.70 33.43 4.50
CA THR A 646 8.41 33.76 3.10
C THR A 646 8.65 32.56 2.19
N LYS A 647 7.80 32.36 1.19
CA LYS A 647 8.00 31.33 0.15
C LYS A 647 9.28 31.61 -0.66
N PRO A 648 10.07 30.58 -1.02
CA PRO A 648 11.13 30.74 -2.00
C PRO A 648 10.56 31.24 -3.32
N THR A 649 11.15 32.29 -3.87
CA THR A 649 10.69 32.88 -5.14
C THR A 649 11.12 31.99 -6.30
N ALA A 650 10.18 31.52 -7.12
CA ALA A 650 10.51 30.90 -8.41
C ALA A 650 11.15 31.94 -9.34
N GLU A 651 12.18 31.54 -10.10
CA GLU A 651 12.96 32.44 -10.97
C GLU A 651 12.08 33.16 -12.04
N ASP A 652 10.98 32.54 -12.46
CA ASP A 652 10.06 33.04 -13.48
C ASP A 652 8.75 33.67 -12.93
N ALA A 653 8.60 33.81 -11.61
CA ALA A 653 7.37 34.35 -11.02
C ALA A 653 7.22 35.86 -11.27
N THR A 654 6.05 36.28 -11.78
CA THR A 654 5.79 37.72 -12.01
C THR A 654 5.70 38.48 -10.68
N GLU A 655 5.97 39.78 -10.69
CA GLU A 655 5.81 40.63 -9.50
C GLU A 655 4.36 40.65 -8.95
N GLU A 656 3.38 40.38 -9.81
CA GLU A 656 1.97 40.27 -9.43
C GLU A 656 1.69 38.95 -8.69
N ASP A 657 2.30 37.84 -9.12
CA ASP A 657 2.24 36.54 -8.43
C ASP A 657 2.89 36.59 -7.05
N LYS A 658 4.05 37.26 -6.94
CA LYS A 658 4.75 37.47 -5.66
C LYS A 658 3.90 38.28 -4.68
N LYS A 659 3.22 39.33 -5.17
CA LYS A 659 2.34 40.17 -4.35
C LYS A 659 1.12 39.39 -3.86
N LYS A 660 0.51 38.61 -4.73
CA LYS A 660 -0.65 37.77 -4.41
C LYS A 660 -0.31 36.70 -3.38
N ALA A 661 0.83 36.01 -3.53
CA ALA A 661 1.28 35.02 -2.56
C ALA A 661 1.57 35.64 -1.18
N ALA A 662 2.15 36.84 -1.15
CA ALA A 662 2.42 37.58 0.09
C ALA A 662 1.14 38.05 0.79
N ASP A 663 0.11 38.44 0.04
CA ASP A 663 -1.18 38.85 0.60
C ASP A 663 -2.00 37.64 1.10
N GLU A 664 -1.91 36.49 0.43
CA GLU A 664 -2.47 35.21 0.91
C GLU A 664 -1.84 34.79 2.25
N ASP A 665 -0.51 34.90 2.38
CA ASP A 665 0.20 34.54 3.61
C ASP A 665 -0.12 35.52 4.77
N LYS A 666 -0.29 36.82 4.50
CA LYS A 666 -0.75 37.79 5.53
C LYS A 666 -2.15 37.51 6.06
N ALA A 667 -3.01 36.88 5.25
CA ALA A 667 -4.36 36.52 5.66
C ALA A 667 -4.40 35.26 6.54
N ARG A 668 -3.35 34.43 6.52
CA ARG A 668 -3.28 33.19 7.31
C ARG A 668 -2.92 33.49 8.76
N LYS A 669 -3.62 32.81 9.67
CA LYS A 669 -3.35 32.83 11.12
C LYS A 669 -2.61 31.56 11.50
N ILE A 670 -1.58 31.70 12.31
CA ILE A 670 -0.84 30.57 12.88
C ILE A 670 -1.75 29.84 13.87
N VAL A 671 -1.87 28.53 13.72
CA VAL A 671 -2.54 27.67 14.69
C VAL A 671 -1.57 27.43 15.84
N GLU A 672 -1.88 27.97 17.03
CA GLU A 672 -0.96 27.95 18.17
C GLU A 672 -0.94 26.62 18.94
N LYS A 673 -2.04 25.85 18.89
CA LYS A 673 -2.19 24.59 19.62
C LYS A 673 -3.06 23.61 18.83
N GLY A 674 -2.72 22.33 18.87
CA GLY A 674 -3.47 21.26 18.22
C GLY A 674 -3.14 19.87 18.77
N THR A 675 -3.94 18.89 18.40
CA THR A 675 -3.74 17.48 18.79
C THR A 675 -2.89 16.79 17.74
N ILE A 676 -1.60 16.56 18.02
CA ILE A 676 -0.66 16.01 17.04
C ILE A 676 -0.72 14.49 16.94
N ARG A 677 -0.33 13.95 15.78
CA ARG A 677 -0.12 12.51 15.52
C ARG A 677 1.11 12.35 14.63
N ILE A 678 2.27 12.01 15.22
CA ILE A 678 3.55 11.92 14.51
C ILE A 678 4.18 10.55 14.73
N LEU A 679 4.30 9.76 13.67
CA LEU A 679 5.04 8.50 13.68
C LEU A 679 6.47 8.76 13.21
N VAL A 680 7.46 8.35 14.00
CA VAL A 680 8.88 8.44 13.66
C VAL A 680 9.48 7.04 13.65
N ILE A 681 10.06 6.65 12.52
CA ILE A 681 10.90 5.45 12.40
C ILE A 681 12.28 5.93 11.96
N ALA A 682 13.30 5.60 12.75
CA ALA A 682 14.69 5.99 12.49
C ALA A 682 15.36 5.13 11.40
N SER A 683 14.55 4.64 10.47
CA SER A 683 14.95 3.92 9.27
C SER A 683 14.04 4.31 8.11
N ASN A 684 14.58 4.39 6.89
CA ASN A 684 13.82 4.50 5.64
C ASN A 684 13.35 3.12 5.12
N LEU A 685 13.33 2.08 5.96
CA LEU A 685 12.97 0.70 5.58
C LEU A 685 13.90 0.09 4.52
N GLY A 686 15.07 0.70 4.30
CA GLY A 686 16.01 0.36 3.23
C GLY A 686 15.64 0.95 1.86
N ILE A 687 14.47 1.55 1.71
CA ILE A 687 14.02 2.10 0.43
C ILE A 687 14.64 3.49 0.26
N GLY A 688 15.76 3.57 -0.47
CA GLY A 688 16.30 4.82 -0.97
C GLY A 688 15.47 5.35 -2.14
N GLY A 689 15.31 6.67 -2.25
CA GLY A 689 14.64 7.28 -3.39
C GLY A 689 15.34 6.98 -4.71
N ILE A 690 14.55 6.62 -5.74
CA ILE A 690 15.03 6.62 -7.12
C ILE A 690 14.75 8.01 -7.67
N ASN A 691 15.79 8.83 -7.74
CA ASN A 691 15.66 10.15 -8.29
C ASN A 691 16.63 10.31 -9.46
N ALA A 692 16.08 10.62 -10.63
CA ALA A 692 16.90 10.95 -11.80
C ALA A 692 17.82 12.15 -11.52
N LYS A 693 17.43 13.10 -10.66
CA LYS A 693 18.29 14.21 -10.22
C LYS A 693 19.52 13.74 -9.44
N ASP A 694 19.40 12.72 -8.59
CA ASP A 694 20.53 12.21 -7.81
C ASP A 694 21.46 11.33 -8.68
N ILE A 695 20.86 10.50 -9.54
CA ILE A 695 21.58 9.65 -10.49
C ILE A 695 22.33 10.50 -11.51
N LEU A 696 21.71 11.57 -12.03
CA LEU A 696 22.32 12.52 -12.98
C LEU A 696 22.96 13.73 -12.30
N ALA A 697 23.12 13.75 -10.97
CA ALA A 697 23.73 14.90 -10.28
C ALA A 697 25.14 15.18 -10.83
N GLY A 698 25.36 16.41 -11.29
CA GLY A 698 26.58 16.86 -11.97
C GLY A 698 26.52 16.88 -13.49
N PHE A 699 25.44 16.35 -14.10
CA PHE A 699 25.18 16.38 -15.53
C PHE A 699 24.86 17.79 -15.99
N ASP A 700 25.82 18.40 -16.67
CA ASP A 700 25.69 19.73 -17.25
C ASP A 700 25.88 19.66 -18.76
N MET A 701 24.78 19.88 -19.48
CA MET A 701 24.74 19.87 -20.95
C MET A 701 25.72 20.87 -21.57
N SER A 702 26.12 21.92 -20.85
CA SER A 702 27.11 22.89 -21.31
C SER A 702 28.53 22.29 -21.36
N LYS A 703 28.84 21.33 -20.48
CA LYS A 703 30.13 20.61 -20.49
C LYS A 703 30.19 19.58 -21.61
N VAL A 704 29.05 18.99 -21.94
CA VAL A 704 28.90 18.08 -23.10
C VAL A 704 29.18 18.83 -24.41
N ALA A 705 28.66 20.06 -24.52
CA ALA A 705 28.85 20.91 -25.70
C ALA A 705 30.30 21.40 -25.88
N GLN A 706 31.11 21.43 -24.81
CA GLN A 706 32.51 21.86 -24.84
C GLN A 706 33.48 20.80 -25.44
N GLY A 707 33.00 19.59 -25.76
CA GLY A 707 33.71 18.64 -26.63
C GLY A 707 35.00 18.01 -26.08
N GLY A 708 35.20 17.98 -24.77
CA GLY A 708 36.41 17.44 -24.11
C GLY A 708 36.29 16.01 -23.56
N MET A 709 37.43 15.36 -23.30
CA MET A 709 37.54 14.02 -22.69
C MET A 709 36.89 13.90 -21.30
N ASN A 710 36.69 15.01 -20.59
CA ASN A 710 36.06 15.05 -19.26
C ASN A 710 34.62 14.51 -19.25
N PHE A 711 33.92 14.59 -20.39
CA PHE A 711 32.56 14.11 -20.54
C PHE A 711 32.43 12.58 -20.48
N ILE A 712 33.46 11.83 -20.89
CA ILE A 712 33.41 10.35 -20.83
C ILE A 712 33.47 9.87 -19.37
N ASN A 713 34.29 10.52 -18.54
CA ASN A 713 34.38 10.24 -17.10
C ASN A 713 33.03 10.53 -16.40
N GLU A 714 32.35 11.60 -16.79
CA GLU A 714 31.00 11.91 -16.30
C GLU A 714 30.00 10.79 -16.66
N LEU A 715 30.02 10.29 -17.90
CA LEU A 715 29.17 9.17 -18.32
C LEU A 715 29.40 7.90 -17.49
N GLN A 716 30.66 7.53 -17.26
CA GLN A 716 31.02 6.38 -16.42
C GLN A 716 30.49 6.54 -14.99
N ASN A 717 30.54 7.75 -14.45
CA ASN A 717 29.97 8.06 -13.14
C ASN A 717 28.44 7.89 -13.10
N TYR A 718 27.71 8.32 -14.13
CA TYR A 718 26.26 8.14 -14.18
C TYR A 718 25.87 6.66 -14.29
N GLN A 719 26.55 5.91 -15.17
CA GLN A 719 26.32 4.47 -15.30
C GLN A 719 26.60 3.74 -13.97
N ALA A 720 27.69 4.08 -13.29
CA ALA A 720 28.01 3.52 -11.98
C ALA A 720 26.98 3.89 -10.92
N LYS A 721 26.51 5.15 -10.85
CA LYS A 721 25.43 5.55 -9.93
C LYS A 721 24.16 4.74 -10.13
N TYR A 722 23.74 4.55 -11.38
CA TYR A 722 22.57 3.73 -11.71
C TYR A 722 22.77 2.26 -11.34
N GLN A 723 23.93 1.67 -11.67
CA GLN A 723 24.26 0.29 -11.28
C GLN A 723 24.33 0.12 -9.76
N ASN A 724 24.89 1.09 -9.03
CA ASN A 724 24.97 1.09 -7.58
C ASN A 724 23.57 1.09 -6.95
N TRP A 725 22.66 1.88 -7.52
CA TRP A 725 21.27 1.86 -7.10
C TRP A 725 20.62 0.46 -7.31
N GLN A 726 20.84 -0.18 -8.48
CA GLN A 726 20.35 -1.54 -8.73
C GLN A 726 20.95 -2.57 -7.75
N LEU A 727 22.25 -2.45 -7.45
CA LEU A 727 22.93 -3.31 -6.49
C LEU A 727 22.34 -3.16 -5.10
N ARG A 728 22.11 -1.93 -4.64
CA ARG A 728 21.52 -1.63 -3.32
C ARG A 728 20.14 -2.25 -3.17
N ILE A 729 19.25 -2.14 -4.16
CA ILE A 729 17.92 -2.77 -4.09
C ILE A 729 18.04 -4.28 -4.04
N THR A 730 18.91 -4.87 -4.85
CA THR A 730 19.11 -6.32 -4.87
C THR A 730 19.60 -6.83 -3.51
N GLN A 731 20.42 -6.04 -2.80
CA GLN A 731 20.96 -6.39 -1.48
C GLN A 731 19.92 -6.52 -0.38
N ILE A 732 18.81 -5.77 -0.46
CA ILE A 732 17.80 -5.62 0.61
C ILE A 732 16.39 -6.02 0.18
N ARG A 733 16.21 -6.60 -1.03
CA ARG A 733 14.89 -6.89 -1.60
C ARG A 733 13.99 -7.67 -0.65
N GLU A 734 14.53 -8.70 -0.01
CA GLU A 734 13.78 -9.55 0.94
C GLU A 734 13.29 -8.74 2.15
N THR A 735 14.17 -7.92 2.73
CA THR A 735 13.82 -7.01 3.83
C THR A 735 12.74 -5.99 3.43
N VAL A 736 12.79 -5.48 2.20
CA VAL A 736 11.77 -4.55 1.70
C VAL A 736 10.41 -5.25 1.60
N GLU A 737 10.36 -6.48 1.10
CA GLU A 737 9.13 -7.27 0.99
C GLU A 737 8.48 -7.52 2.36
N ASP A 738 9.27 -7.84 3.38
CA ASP A 738 8.79 -8.04 4.76
C ASP A 738 8.21 -6.75 5.36
N ASN A 739 8.80 -5.60 5.01
CA ASN A 739 8.37 -4.29 5.50
C ASN A 739 7.11 -3.73 4.81
N LEU A 740 6.67 -4.29 3.68
CA LEU A 740 5.48 -3.79 2.95
C LEU A 740 4.22 -3.83 3.82
N ARG A 741 4.08 -4.85 4.67
CA ARG A 741 2.95 -4.94 5.60
C ARG A 741 2.94 -3.78 6.60
N LEU A 742 4.10 -3.43 7.15
CA LEU A 742 4.21 -2.26 8.02
C LEU A 742 3.87 -0.98 7.24
N LEU A 743 4.39 -0.81 6.03
CA LEU A 743 4.10 0.34 5.19
C LEU A 743 2.59 0.51 4.97
N PHE A 744 1.88 -0.54 4.58
CA PHE A 744 0.41 -0.47 4.42
C PHE A 744 -0.30 -0.15 5.73
N ASN A 745 0.14 -0.72 6.86
CA ASN A 745 -0.42 -0.40 8.17
C ASN A 745 -0.25 1.08 8.52
N ILE A 746 0.90 1.68 8.18
CA ILE A 746 1.23 3.10 8.36
C ILE A 746 0.34 3.97 7.48
N MET A 747 0.21 3.65 6.19
CA MET A 747 -0.61 4.41 5.24
C MET A 747 -2.09 4.39 5.67
N ASP A 748 -2.60 3.22 6.07
CA ASP A 748 -3.96 3.08 6.59
C ASP A 748 -4.16 3.88 7.89
N TRP A 749 -3.20 3.81 8.82
CA TRP A 749 -3.25 4.57 10.07
C TRP A 749 -3.23 6.09 9.82
N GLY A 750 -2.44 6.54 8.84
CA GLY A 750 -2.29 7.96 8.52
C GLY A 750 -3.61 8.59 8.03
N VAL A 751 -4.38 7.84 7.24
CA VAL A 751 -5.63 8.32 6.63
C VAL A 751 -6.84 8.23 7.58
N GLN A 752 -6.79 7.34 8.57
CA GLN A 752 -7.95 7.00 9.38
C GLN A 752 -8.06 7.89 10.64
N ASN A 753 -9.31 8.22 10.99
CA ASN A 753 -9.66 8.87 12.25
C ASN A 753 -9.81 7.82 13.37
N ASP A 754 -9.53 8.24 14.60
CA ASP A 754 -9.47 7.38 15.80
C ASP A 754 -10.75 6.56 16.09
N ALA A 755 -11.90 6.91 15.48
CA ALA A 755 -13.17 6.21 15.66
C ALA A 755 -13.15 4.72 15.23
N LEU A 756 -12.25 4.31 14.33
CA LEU A 756 -12.11 2.91 13.90
C LEU A 756 -11.08 2.11 14.73
N VAL A 757 -10.35 2.76 15.64
CA VAL A 757 -9.29 2.12 16.45
C VAL A 757 -9.83 0.95 17.29
N GLN A 758 -11.05 1.09 17.82
CA GLN A 758 -11.71 0.04 18.62
C GLN A 758 -12.01 -1.24 17.83
N ILE A 759 -12.24 -1.15 16.52
CA ILE A 759 -12.47 -2.33 15.66
C ILE A 759 -11.14 -3.00 15.32
N ARG A 760 -10.10 -2.20 15.11
CA ARG A 760 -8.78 -2.70 14.67
C ARG A 760 -8.06 -3.52 15.74
N SER A 761 -8.27 -3.24 17.03
CA SER A 761 -7.67 -3.97 18.16
C SER A 761 -8.33 -5.33 18.46
N LYS A 762 -9.56 -5.58 18.01
CA LYS A 762 -10.26 -6.84 18.27
C LYS A 762 -9.68 -8.04 17.51
N GLY A 763 -9.21 -7.80 16.28
CA GLY A 763 -9.07 -8.85 15.27
C GLY A 763 -7.75 -9.64 15.24
N TYR A 764 -6.73 -9.32 16.02
CA TYR A 764 -5.45 -10.05 15.89
C TYR A 764 -4.60 -10.07 17.16
N LEU A 765 -4.74 -11.14 17.92
CA LEU A 765 -3.67 -11.62 18.80
C LEU A 765 -3.27 -13.01 18.28
N HIS A 766 -2.57 -13.08 17.15
CA HIS A 766 -1.73 -14.26 16.93
C HIS A 766 -0.55 -14.09 17.87
N ARG A 767 -0.60 -14.76 19.03
CA ARG A 767 0.57 -14.91 19.89
C ARG A 767 1.24 -16.21 19.45
N PRO A 768 2.19 -16.20 18.50
CA PRO A 768 3.01 -17.37 18.29
C PRO A 768 3.58 -17.75 19.65
N LEU A 769 3.46 -19.03 20.01
CA LEU A 769 4.02 -19.50 21.27
C LEU A 769 5.51 -19.16 21.25
N LYS A 770 6.01 -18.43 22.26
CA LYS A 770 7.44 -18.16 22.40
C LYS A 770 8.21 -19.46 22.19
N ASN A 771 9.30 -19.42 21.43
CA ASN A 771 10.20 -20.55 21.25
C ASN A 771 10.75 -20.96 22.62
N VAL A 772 10.04 -21.87 23.28
CA VAL A 772 10.46 -22.48 24.54
C VAL A 772 11.33 -23.68 24.21
N THR A 773 12.33 -23.94 25.05
CA THR A 773 13.15 -25.15 24.96
C THR A 773 12.25 -26.40 24.86
N GLU A 774 12.62 -27.38 24.03
CA GLU A 774 11.83 -28.59 23.76
C GLU A 774 11.35 -29.32 25.03
N THR A 775 12.12 -29.22 26.12
CA THR A 775 11.79 -29.78 27.43
C THR A 775 10.54 -29.14 28.03
N THR A 776 10.46 -27.80 28.01
CA THR A 776 9.31 -27.04 28.54
C THR A 776 8.06 -27.25 27.70
N GLN A 777 8.22 -27.36 26.38
CA GLN A 777 7.11 -27.69 25.47
C GLN A 777 6.54 -29.07 25.79
N SER A 778 7.42 -30.06 25.97
CA SER A 778 7.03 -31.43 26.31
C SER A 778 6.32 -31.51 27.66
N ILE A 779 6.87 -30.87 28.70
CA ILE A 779 6.26 -30.83 30.04
C ILE A 779 4.87 -30.21 29.98
N THR A 780 4.72 -29.07 29.32
CA THR A 780 3.42 -28.36 29.21
C THR A 780 2.39 -29.20 28.45
N LYS A 781 2.82 -29.88 27.38
CA LYS A 781 1.97 -30.78 26.60
C LYS A 781 1.47 -31.96 27.45
N TYR A 782 2.38 -32.66 28.14
CA TYR A 782 1.99 -33.81 28.96
C TYR A 782 1.20 -33.40 30.21
N ALA A 783 1.50 -32.25 30.80
CA ALA A 783 0.74 -31.70 31.92
C ALA A 783 -0.73 -31.44 31.54
N ASN A 784 -1.01 -30.91 30.35
CA ASN A 784 -2.39 -30.71 29.89
C ASN A 784 -3.09 -32.03 29.51
N ILE A 785 -2.39 -32.93 28.81
CA ILE A 785 -2.94 -34.24 28.41
C ILE A 785 -3.34 -35.08 29.63
N ILE A 786 -2.54 -35.06 30.69
CA ILE A 786 -2.75 -35.89 31.89
C ILE A 786 -3.53 -35.13 32.97
N GLY A 787 -3.23 -33.85 33.17
CA GLY A 787 -3.77 -33.04 34.27
C GLY A 787 -5.27 -32.77 34.16
N VAL A 788 -5.79 -32.48 32.95
CA VAL A 788 -7.23 -32.18 32.78
C VAL A 788 -8.09 -33.42 33.06
N PRO A 789 -7.83 -34.62 32.48
CA PRO A 789 -8.55 -35.83 32.86
C PRO A 789 -8.44 -36.15 34.36
N PHE A 790 -7.27 -35.95 34.97
CA PHE A 790 -7.06 -36.19 36.39
C PHE A 790 -7.92 -35.27 37.27
N LEU A 791 -8.06 -34.00 36.91
CA LEU A 791 -8.98 -33.06 37.59
C LEU A 791 -10.45 -33.51 37.50
N PHE A 792 -10.88 -34.03 36.34
CA PHE A 792 -12.23 -34.61 36.20
C PHE A 792 -12.44 -35.84 37.08
N VAL A 793 -11.42 -36.71 37.20
CA VAL A 793 -11.45 -37.86 38.10
C VAL A 793 -11.54 -37.41 39.55
N LEU A 794 -10.71 -36.46 39.98
CA LEU A 794 -10.76 -35.90 41.33
C LEU A 794 -12.10 -35.25 41.66
N PHE A 795 -12.66 -34.49 40.71
CA PHE A 795 -14.00 -33.92 40.85
C PHE A 795 -15.07 -35.02 40.99
N GLY A 796 -15.00 -36.07 40.16
CA GLY A 796 -15.91 -37.21 40.23
C GLY A 796 -15.83 -37.95 41.57
N VAL A 797 -14.62 -38.17 42.08
CA VAL A 797 -14.38 -38.79 43.40
C VAL A 797 -14.91 -37.90 44.52
N GLY A 798 -14.65 -36.59 44.48
CA GLY A 798 -15.17 -35.62 45.43
C GLY A 798 -16.70 -35.57 45.45
N ALA A 799 -17.33 -35.50 44.27
CA ALA A 799 -18.78 -35.54 44.14
C ALA A 799 -19.38 -36.85 44.66
N MET A 800 -18.70 -37.98 44.45
CA MET A 800 -19.12 -39.28 44.97
C MET A 800 -19.01 -39.35 46.49
N ALA A 801 -17.94 -38.82 47.08
CA ALA A 801 -17.74 -38.75 48.53
C ALA A 801 -18.82 -37.88 49.19
N VAL A 802 -19.15 -36.72 48.60
CA VAL A 802 -20.24 -35.84 49.08
C VAL A 802 -21.61 -36.52 48.97
N ARG A 803 -21.87 -37.29 47.91
CA ARG A 803 -23.12 -38.06 47.78
C ARG A 803 -23.21 -39.17 48.83
N LYS A 804 -22.09 -39.82 49.16
CA LYS A 804 -22.04 -40.89 50.16
C LYS A 804 -22.26 -40.36 51.58
N SER A 805 -21.68 -39.20 51.92
CA SER A 805 -21.89 -38.55 53.23
C SER A 805 -23.31 -38.00 53.41
N ARG A 806 -23.95 -37.54 52.32
CA ARG A 806 -25.38 -37.16 52.35
C ARG A 806 -26.30 -38.37 52.56
N LYS A 807 -25.97 -39.54 51.99
CA LYS A 807 -26.73 -40.79 52.22
C LYS A 807 -26.56 -41.34 53.64
N SER A 808 -25.36 -41.27 54.24
CA SER A 808 -25.15 -41.74 55.61
C SER A 808 -25.80 -40.83 56.66
N ARG A 809 -26.09 -39.57 56.34
CA ARG A 809 -26.92 -38.69 57.20
C ARG A 809 -28.44 -38.93 57.06
N LEU A 810 -28.87 -39.70 56.07
CA LEU A 810 -30.29 -40.03 55.81
C LEU A 810 -30.65 -41.48 56.17
N SER A 811 -29.71 -42.23 56.75
CA SER A 811 -29.96 -43.57 57.32
C SER A 811 -29.47 -43.59 58.77
N VAL A 812 -30.39 -43.29 59.68
CA VAL A 812 -30.38 -43.81 61.06
C VAL A 812 -31.13 -45.12 61.04
#